data_AF-A0A960X8C1-F1
#
_entry.id   AF-A0A960X8C1-F1
#
_cell.length_a   1.000
_cell.length_b   1.000
_cell.length_c   1.000
_cell.angle_alpha   90.00
_cell.angle_beta   90.00
_cell.angle_gamma   90.00
#
_symmetry.space_group_name_H-M   'P 1'
#
loop_
_entity.id
_entity.type
_entity.pdbx_description
1 polymer ?
#
loop_
_entity_poly.entity_id
_entity_poly.type
_entity_poly.pdbx_seq_one_letter_code
_entity_poly.pdbx_strand_id
1 'polypeptide(L)'
;MDPTYINLLLKKIEIGQSLKSFKLPPASLPQIAEAILEVAEARNSEKEAPLRAEIMKLAAKGKLNYSQFQSSALKTQALFFQAEIDPDEALVNLHLAGDSETEFQVLLRIAEKGSWDLIEYLKSNPLNDPEKLKAILLKLASTDPMGLLNALPELNFSDSNLRFELFKILVQKYPIDFASSPENFEALSMEEKCRLFWLGFRIRSSIIDTPFGGEVYLANRQNDHFIAASHLFFKDYTKAEALIGSLPQIDTSIPFVYKQKLILEMLFLSATQETEALEWLRSSKVLLSFFEKRAHETLAPIYFDFFAQVTDPSFRDRLDASLRGRSDKFAPLALILGLFQMNGVRPPESGKVYLVELKDKTQLQIVLKALISLFKTYALSVEEKQNVLHTLFEKNPVARAQALESIFSFGEASRLKEKLAPEVLLNLLFKSLLESLGISSQDFSTLTLYPKGLPYFPVYASRLATLDDNNVALKNFAYFMQALIDQNFYEKRNDPKLNPNLGALTSTQLSLWTQKHSPKPLTKNGYSLQNTDDPMDLFLSGTYAKSCLKLDGNPEYSKGLLGYLLNGGVRLLVIKNAEGKIKARTVVRILYDQKQKPVLVQEDAYTSTGYEPLEKLLQDAALNLAKQMDMPLLRETGDEPYPEDIISYGSLGAYEYSDLYYTQMGEVSKNGKFRLKNLFKVQIEPDKTS
;
A
#
# COMPACT_ATOMS: atom_id res chain seq x y z
N MET A 1 -30.76 -20.00 43.21
CA MET A 1 -31.91 -19.67 42.35
C MET A 1 -32.92 -20.81 42.43
N ASP A 2 -34.22 -20.56 42.32
CA ASP A 2 -35.25 -21.63 42.38
C ASP A 2 -35.04 -22.64 41.22
N PRO A 3 -34.83 -23.94 41.49
CA PRO A 3 -34.66 -24.98 40.45
C PRO A 3 -35.82 -25.02 39.44
N THR A 4 -37.01 -24.60 39.85
CA THR A 4 -38.21 -24.52 39.00
C THR A 4 -38.04 -23.48 37.90
N TYR A 5 -37.38 -22.36 38.20
CA TYR A 5 -37.12 -21.28 37.24
C TYR A 5 -36.07 -21.69 36.20
N ILE A 6 -35.02 -22.40 36.64
CA ILE A 6 -33.99 -22.95 35.74
C ILE A 6 -34.62 -23.97 34.78
N ASN A 7 -35.42 -24.91 35.28
CA ASN A 7 -36.13 -25.87 34.44
C ASN A 7 -37.09 -25.21 33.45
N LEU A 8 -37.73 -24.10 33.82
CA LEU A 8 -38.59 -23.33 32.92
C LEU A 8 -37.79 -22.65 31.79
N LEU A 9 -36.62 -22.08 32.11
CA LEU A 9 -35.71 -21.50 31.11
C LEU A 9 -35.21 -22.56 30.13
N LEU A 10 -34.75 -23.71 30.65
CA LEU A 10 -34.29 -24.83 29.83
C LEU A 10 -35.37 -25.32 28.86
N LYS A 11 -36.60 -25.56 29.35
CA LYS A 11 -37.72 -26.02 28.53
C LYS A 11 -38.09 -25.02 27.42
N LYS A 12 -37.94 -23.72 27.68
CA LYS A 12 -38.20 -22.68 26.67
C LYS A 12 -37.09 -22.57 25.62
N ILE A 13 -35.85 -22.84 26.01
CA ILE A 13 -34.73 -22.83 25.06
C ILE A 13 -34.74 -24.13 24.23
N GLU A 14 -35.15 -25.27 24.80
CA GLU A 14 -35.39 -26.52 24.06
C GLU A 14 -36.39 -26.36 22.90
N ILE A 15 -37.36 -25.44 23.02
CA ILE A 15 -38.33 -25.11 21.95
C ILE A 15 -37.87 -23.94 21.06
N GLY A 16 -36.59 -23.53 21.13
CA GLY A 16 -35.98 -22.54 20.24
C GLY A 16 -36.22 -21.07 20.59
N GLN A 17 -36.69 -20.74 21.80
CA GLN A 17 -36.85 -19.34 22.20
C GLN A 17 -35.51 -18.70 22.59
N SER A 18 -35.24 -17.48 22.09
CA SER A 18 -34.02 -16.73 22.40
C SER A 18 -34.01 -16.25 23.85
N LEU A 19 -32.85 -16.33 24.51
CA LEU A 19 -32.61 -15.75 25.84
C LEU A 19 -32.92 -14.24 25.90
N LYS A 20 -32.87 -13.52 24.77
CA LYS A 20 -33.22 -12.09 24.69
C LYS A 20 -34.68 -11.80 25.03
N SER A 21 -35.60 -12.76 24.88
CA SER A 21 -37.00 -12.56 25.26
C SER A 21 -37.22 -12.59 26.78
N PHE A 22 -36.18 -12.91 27.56
CA PHE A 22 -36.25 -12.98 29.01
C PHE A 22 -35.66 -11.70 29.60
N LYS A 23 -36.46 -10.96 30.36
CA LYS A 23 -35.97 -9.86 31.22
C LYS A 23 -35.27 -10.45 32.43
N LEU A 24 -34.01 -10.88 32.26
CA LEU A 24 -33.18 -11.38 33.34
C LEU A 24 -32.48 -10.21 34.06
N PRO A 25 -32.47 -10.17 35.40
CA PRO A 25 -31.70 -9.20 36.15
C PRO A 25 -30.19 -9.35 35.88
N PRO A 26 -29.44 -8.26 35.60
CA PRO A 26 -28.00 -8.31 35.31
C PRO A 26 -27.17 -9.06 36.36
N ALA A 27 -27.49 -8.89 37.65
CA ALA A 27 -26.76 -9.52 38.75
C ALA A 27 -26.92 -11.05 38.83
N SER A 28 -27.93 -11.61 38.17
CA SER A 28 -28.24 -13.05 38.20
C SER A 28 -27.77 -13.81 36.96
N LEU A 29 -27.32 -13.10 35.93
CA LEU A 29 -26.89 -13.66 34.65
C LEU A 29 -25.73 -14.67 34.77
N PRO A 30 -24.68 -14.43 35.59
CA PRO A 30 -23.62 -15.42 35.81
C PRO A 30 -24.12 -16.71 36.46
N GLN A 31 -24.95 -16.58 37.50
CA GLN A 31 -25.53 -17.72 38.23
C GLN A 31 -26.49 -18.53 37.35
N ILE A 32 -27.23 -17.87 36.45
CA ILE A 32 -28.10 -18.51 35.46
C ILE A 32 -27.26 -19.24 34.42
N ALA A 33 -26.23 -18.59 33.89
CA ALA A 33 -25.33 -19.19 32.91
C ALA A 33 -24.63 -20.44 33.49
N GLU A 34 -24.14 -20.34 34.73
CA GLU A 34 -23.52 -21.46 35.46
C GLU A 34 -24.50 -22.61 35.66
N ALA A 35 -25.69 -22.34 36.21
CA ALA A 35 -26.70 -23.38 36.43
C ALA A 35 -27.17 -24.04 35.12
N ILE A 36 -27.25 -23.29 34.01
CA ILE A 36 -27.58 -23.87 32.72
C ILE A 36 -26.45 -24.76 32.20
N LEU A 37 -25.20 -24.32 32.31
CA LEU A 37 -24.05 -25.09 31.85
C LEU A 37 -23.85 -26.37 32.69
N GLU A 38 -24.04 -26.31 34.01
CA GLU A 38 -24.03 -27.50 34.89
C GLU A 38 -25.09 -28.53 34.47
N VAL A 39 -26.31 -28.08 34.16
CA VAL A 39 -27.37 -28.98 33.67
C VAL A 39 -27.00 -29.56 32.30
N ALA A 40 -26.42 -28.75 31.42
CA ALA A 40 -25.99 -29.21 30.11
C ALA A 40 -24.85 -30.21 30.16
N GLU A 41 -23.92 -30.08 31.11
CA GLU A 41 -22.87 -31.06 31.36
C GLU A 41 -23.44 -32.36 31.92
N ALA A 42 -24.31 -32.27 32.93
CA ALA A 42 -24.93 -33.44 33.55
C ALA A 42 -25.75 -34.29 32.56
N ARG A 43 -26.30 -33.67 31.51
CA ARG A 43 -27.15 -34.34 30.52
C ARG A 43 -26.41 -34.90 29.31
N ASN A 44 -25.14 -34.52 29.10
CA ASN A 44 -24.25 -34.97 28.03
C ASN A 44 -24.95 -35.20 26.65
N SER A 45 -25.84 -34.29 26.25
CA SER A 45 -26.66 -34.46 25.04
C SER A 45 -26.34 -33.41 23.97
N GLU A 46 -26.14 -33.86 22.73
CA GLU A 46 -25.94 -32.99 21.55
C GLU A 46 -27.06 -31.95 21.37
N LYS A 47 -28.25 -32.21 21.95
CA LYS A 47 -29.41 -31.31 21.86
C LYS A 47 -29.21 -29.98 22.58
N GLU A 48 -28.22 -29.87 23.46
CA GLU A 48 -27.95 -28.64 24.23
C GLU A 48 -26.82 -27.76 23.64
N ALA A 49 -26.20 -28.16 22.52
CA ALA A 49 -25.19 -27.36 21.82
C ALA A 49 -25.65 -25.92 21.46
N PRO A 50 -26.90 -25.68 21.00
CA PRO A 50 -27.37 -24.32 20.71
C PRO A 50 -27.45 -23.42 21.96
N LEU A 51 -27.78 -24.02 23.11
CA LEU A 51 -27.91 -23.31 24.39
C LEU A 51 -26.54 -22.89 24.92
N ARG A 52 -25.56 -23.80 24.87
CA ARG A 52 -24.16 -23.49 25.19
C ARG A 52 -23.65 -22.37 24.29
N ALA A 53 -23.91 -22.43 22.98
CA ALA A 53 -23.49 -21.39 22.03
C ALA A 53 -24.11 -20.01 22.35
N GLU A 54 -25.37 -19.93 22.76
CA GLU A 54 -26.02 -18.64 23.06
C GLU A 54 -25.54 -18.03 24.38
N ILE A 55 -25.31 -18.83 25.43
CA ILE A 55 -24.73 -18.37 26.69
C ILE A 55 -23.32 -17.86 26.45
N MET A 56 -22.53 -18.59 25.68
CA MET A 56 -21.17 -18.18 25.39
C MET A 56 -21.12 -16.94 24.49
N LYS A 57 -22.08 -16.74 23.57
CA LYS A 57 -22.24 -15.48 22.81
C LYS A 57 -22.56 -14.28 23.71
N LEU A 58 -23.34 -14.49 24.77
CA LEU A 58 -23.62 -13.43 25.74
C LEU A 58 -22.37 -13.09 26.54
N ALA A 59 -21.58 -14.10 26.89
CA ALA A 59 -20.32 -13.91 27.60
C ALA A 59 -19.31 -13.13 26.76
N ALA A 60 -19.10 -13.54 25.50
CA ALA A 60 -18.16 -12.89 24.59
C ALA A 60 -18.50 -11.43 24.25
N LYS A 61 -19.73 -10.98 24.54
CA LYS A 61 -20.15 -9.57 24.40
C LYS A 61 -19.86 -8.74 25.65
N GLY A 62 -19.02 -9.22 26.57
CA GLY A 62 -18.70 -8.57 27.84
C GLY A 62 -19.88 -8.49 28.82
N LYS A 63 -20.97 -9.24 28.58
CA LYS A 63 -22.16 -9.21 29.45
C LYS A 63 -22.10 -10.21 30.60
N LEU A 64 -21.12 -11.11 30.60
CA LEU A 64 -20.82 -12.03 31.70
C LEU A 64 -19.35 -11.87 32.06
N ASN A 65 -19.07 -11.60 33.32
CA ASN A 65 -17.70 -11.58 33.82
C ASN A 65 -17.28 -13.00 34.21
N TYR A 66 -16.37 -13.59 33.44
CA TYR A 66 -15.93 -14.99 33.57
C TYR A 66 -15.31 -15.34 34.92
N SER A 67 -14.67 -14.36 35.58
CA SER A 67 -14.12 -14.55 36.92
C SER A 67 -15.18 -14.97 37.96
N GLN A 68 -16.46 -14.71 37.68
CA GLN A 68 -17.58 -14.99 38.59
C GLN A 68 -18.07 -16.43 38.52
N PHE A 69 -17.69 -17.22 37.52
CA PHE A 69 -17.97 -18.65 37.50
C PHE A 69 -17.27 -19.33 38.69
N GLN A 70 -17.93 -20.25 39.36
CA GLN A 70 -17.34 -21.06 40.43
C GLN A 70 -16.66 -22.30 39.85
N SER A 71 -17.25 -22.90 38.81
CA SER A 71 -16.68 -24.08 38.15
C SER A 71 -15.46 -23.73 37.28
N SER A 72 -14.34 -24.43 37.52
CA SER A 72 -13.13 -24.33 36.68
C SER A 72 -13.39 -24.81 35.25
N ALA A 73 -14.17 -25.89 35.07
CA ALA A 73 -14.53 -26.40 33.75
C ALA A 73 -15.30 -25.37 32.91
N LEU A 74 -16.18 -24.59 33.55
CA LEU A 74 -16.93 -23.53 32.87
C LEU A 74 -16.06 -22.33 32.51
N LYS A 75 -15.11 -21.95 33.37
CA LYS A 75 -14.11 -20.92 33.04
C LYS A 75 -13.32 -21.33 31.80
N THR A 76 -12.84 -22.57 31.77
CA THR A 76 -12.13 -23.15 30.63
C THR A 76 -12.96 -23.10 29.35
N GLN A 77 -14.19 -23.63 29.36
CA GLN A 77 -15.07 -23.61 28.17
C GLN A 77 -15.40 -22.19 27.70
N ALA A 78 -15.59 -21.27 28.63
CA ALA A 78 -15.90 -19.90 28.31
C ALA A 78 -14.71 -19.17 27.68
N LEU A 79 -13.50 -19.45 28.15
CA LEU A 79 -12.26 -18.93 27.60
C LEU A 79 -12.00 -19.49 26.19
N PHE A 80 -12.27 -20.77 25.94
CA PHE A 80 -12.22 -21.35 24.59
C PHE A 80 -13.16 -20.65 23.61
N PHE A 81 -14.38 -20.35 24.05
CA PHE A 81 -15.34 -19.68 23.19
C PHE A 81 -14.98 -18.21 22.98
N GLN A 82 -14.43 -17.55 24.00
CA GLN A 82 -13.90 -16.20 23.87
C GLN A 82 -12.77 -16.18 22.83
N ALA A 83 -11.84 -17.13 22.88
CA ALA A 83 -10.81 -17.30 21.87
C ALA A 83 -11.36 -17.48 20.44
N GLU A 84 -12.59 -17.96 20.28
CA GLU A 84 -13.22 -18.08 18.96
C GLU A 84 -13.81 -16.78 18.42
N ILE A 85 -14.28 -15.90 19.30
CA ILE A 85 -15.02 -14.67 18.95
C ILE A 85 -14.12 -13.44 19.02
N ASP A 86 -13.36 -13.35 20.10
CA ASP A 86 -12.50 -12.23 20.46
C ASP A 86 -11.20 -12.78 21.06
N PRO A 87 -10.25 -13.18 20.20
CA PRO A 87 -9.02 -13.82 20.64
C PRO A 87 -8.14 -12.92 21.52
N ASP A 88 -8.21 -11.60 21.33
CA ASP A 88 -7.38 -10.62 22.06
C ASP A 88 -7.86 -10.50 23.51
N GLU A 89 -9.16 -10.40 23.72
CA GLU A 89 -9.74 -10.42 25.07
C GLU A 89 -9.54 -11.80 25.75
N ALA A 90 -9.50 -12.89 24.99
CA ALA A 90 -9.17 -14.21 25.54
C ALA A 90 -7.73 -14.28 26.09
N LEU A 91 -6.77 -13.58 25.46
CA LEU A 91 -5.39 -13.48 25.96
C LEU A 91 -5.33 -12.73 27.30
N VAL A 92 -6.08 -11.64 27.44
CA VAL A 92 -6.18 -10.87 28.70
C VAL A 92 -6.69 -11.78 29.83
N ASN A 93 -7.65 -12.64 29.51
CA ASN A 93 -8.29 -13.54 30.45
C ASN A 93 -7.59 -14.90 30.61
N LEU A 94 -6.42 -15.11 30.00
CA LEU A 94 -5.75 -16.41 29.96
C LEU A 94 -5.36 -16.94 31.35
N HIS A 95 -5.12 -16.04 32.30
CA HIS A 95 -4.86 -16.38 33.71
C HIS A 95 -6.02 -17.16 34.37
N LEU A 96 -7.22 -17.18 33.77
CA LEU A 96 -8.37 -17.95 34.22
C LEU A 96 -8.35 -19.42 33.77
N ALA A 97 -7.41 -19.82 32.90
CA ALA A 97 -7.27 -21.19 32.41
C ALA A 97 -7.06 -22.22 33.53
N GLY A 98 -6.52 -21.79 34.69
CA GLY A 98 -6.41 -22.59 35.91
C GLY A 98 -5.31 -23.67 35.89
N ASP A 99 -4.92 -24.16 34.71
CA ASP A 99 -3.84 -25.11 34.50
C ASP A 99 -3.15 -24.91 33.14
N SER A 100 -1.93 -25.45 33.00
CA SER A 100 -1.07 -25.26 31.82
C SER A 100 -1.50 -26.04 30.58
N GLU A 101 -2.38 -27.04 30.70
CA GLU A 101 -2.95 -27.74 29.55
C GLU A 101 -4.09 -26.93 28.96
N THR A 102 -5.00 -26.44 29.80
CA THR A 102 -6.06 -25.52 29.38
C THR A 102 -5.49 -24.27 28.72
N GLU A 103 -4.48 -23.65 29.32
CA GLU A 103 -3.79 -22.47 28.78
C GLU A 103 -3.29 -22.74 27.36
N PHE A 104 -2.60 -23.86 27.17
CA PHE A 104 -2.08 -24.27 25.87
C PHE A 104 -3.18 -24.45 24.82
N GLN A 105 -4.26 -25.13 25.16
CA GLN A 105 -5.36 -25.37 24.22
C GLN A 105 -6.07 -24.06 23.82
N VAL A 106 -6.19 -23.10 24.74
CA VAL A 106 -6.74 -21.77 24.45
C VAL A 106 -5.81 -20.97 23.53
N LEU A 107 -4.51 -20.94 23.83
CA LEU A 107 -3.50 -20.32 22.97
C LEU A 107 -3.49 -20.94 21.56
N LEU A 108 -3.65 -22.26 21.47
CA LEU A 108 -3.77 -22.95 20.20
C LEU A 108 -5.01 -22.49 19.44
N ARG A 109 -6.16 -22.32 20.10
CA ARG A 109 -7.41 -21.81 19.50
C ARG A 109 -7.27 -20.38 19.00
N ILE A 110 -6.62 -19.51 19.78
CA ILE A 110 -6.28 -18.13 19.40
C ILE A 110 -5.38 -18.13 18.16
N ALA A 111 -4.38 -19.00 18.12
CA ALA A 111 -3.53 -19.19 16.94
C ALA A 111 -4.35 -19.61 15.71
N GLU A 112 -5.39 -20.45 15.86
CA GLU A 112 -6.26 -20.82 14.74
C GLU A 112 -7.04 -19.64 14.14
N LYS A 113 -7.22 -18.56 14.91
CA LYS A 113 -7.87 -17.32 14.47
C LYS A 113 -6.90 -16.28 13.91
N GLY A 114 -5.59 -16.45 14.13
CA GLY A 114 -4.56 -15.55 13.61
C GLY A 114 -4.54 -14.19 14.31
N SER A 115 -4.70 -14.16 15.63
CA SER A 115 -4.54 -12.92 16.40
C SER A 115 -3.07 -12.53 16.53
N TRP A 116 -2.78 -11.25 16.27
CA TRP A 116 -1.45 -10.67 16.36
C TRP A 116 -0.99 -10.53 17.82
N ASP A 117 -1.90 -10.22 18.74
CA ASP A 117 -1.59 -10.04 20.17
C ASP A 117 -1.05 -11.32 20.82
N LEU A 118 -1.34 -12.49 20.24
CA LEU A 118 -0.79 -13.77 20.71
C LEU A 118 0.75 -13.78 20.64
N ILE A 119 1.32 -13.11 19.65
CA ILE A 119 2.77 -13.06 19.48
C ILE A 119 3.41 -12.22 20.59
N GLU A 120 2.85 -11.05 20.88
CA GLU A 120 3.30 -10.19 21.99
C GLU A 120 3.13 -10.89 23.34
N TYR A 121 2.04 -11.65 23.49
CA TYR A 121 1.83 -12.49 24.66
C TYR A 121 2.94 -13.53 24.82
N LEU A 122 3.28 -14.28 23.77
CA LEU A 122 4.32 -15.33 23.81
C LEU A 122 5.73 -14.77 24.04
N LYS A 123 6.02 -13.52 23.60
CA LYS A 123 7.28 -12.83 23.93
C LYS A 123 7.38 -12.54 25.42
N SER A 124 6.27 -12.09 26.02
CA SER A 124 6.21 -11.72 27.43
C SER A 124 6.08 -12.93 28.36
N ASN A 125 5.47 -14.01 27.87
CA ASN A 125 5.16 -15.24 28.60
C ASN A 125 5.60 -16.46 27.80
N PRO A 126 6.91 -16.72 27.67
CA PRO A 126 7.41 -17.86 26.91
C PRO A 126 6.93 -19.18 27.52
N LEU A 127 6.38 -20.06 26.69
CA LEU A 127 5.97 -21.40 27.11
C LEU A 127 7.20 -22.26 27.44
N ASN A 128 7.19 -22.88 28.61
CA ASN A 128 8.28 -23.77 29.05
C ASN A 128 8.32 -25.11 28.28
N ASP A 129 7.22 -25.49 27.64
CA ASP A 129 7.12 -26.72 26.85
C ASP A 129 7.38 -26.43 25.36
N PRO A 130 8.50 -26.90 24.80
CA PRO A 130 8.89 -26.61 23.42
C PRO A 130 7.96 -27.25 22.38
N GLU A 131 7.32 -28.40 22.67
CA GLU A 131 6.40 -29.04 21.72
C GLU A 131 5.06 -28.29 21.66
N LYS A 132 4.60 -27.74 22.78
CA LYS A 132 3.44 -26.84 22.83
C LYS A 132 3.68 -25.54 22.07
N LEU A 133 4.82 -24.90 22.31
CA LEU A 133 5.22 -23.70 21.57
C LEU A 133 5.28 -23.98 20.07
N LYS A 134 5.90 -25.09 19.67
CA LYS A 134 5.95 -25.55 18.28
C LYS A 134 4.56 -25.71 17.66
N ALA A 135 3.62 -26.35 18.34
CA ALA A 135 2.26 -26.52 17.84
C ALA A 135 1.55 -25.19 17.58
N ILE A 136 1.68 -24.23 18.51
CA ILE A 136 1.11 -22.87 18.38
C ILE A 136 1.73 -22.13 17.20
N LEU A 137 3.06 -22.16 17.06
CA LEU A 137 3.75 -21.43 16.00
C LEU A 137 3.48 -22.01 14.62
N LEU A 138 3.40 -23.34 14.50
CA LEU A 138 2.99 -23.98 13.24
C LEU A 138 1.57 -23.58 12.85
N LYS A 139 0.67 -23.43 13.84
CA LYS A 139 -0.67 -22.94 13.59
C LYS A 139 -0.66 -21.47 13.15
N LEU A 140 0.04 -20.60 13.85
CA LEU A 140 0.20 -19.18 13.48
C LEU A 140 0.81 -19.03 12.08
N ALA A 141 1.84 -19.79 11.74
CA ALA A 141 2.43 -19.79 10.39
C ALA A 141 1.39 -20.12 9.30
N SER A 142 0.34 -20.87 9.66
CA SER A 142 -0.76 -21.19 8.75
C SER A 142 -1.86 -20.13 8.70
N THR A 143 -2.09 -19.36 9.76
CA THR A 143 -3.24 -18.45 9.90
C THR A 143 -2.84 -16.97 9.84
N ASP A 144 -1.77 -16.58 10.54
CA ASP A 144 -1.14 -15.26 10.47
C ASP A 144 0.40 -15.36 10.26
N PRO A 145 0.82 -15.72 9.04
CA PRO A 145 2.23 -15.84 8.69
C PRO A 145 3.00 -14.52 8.70
N MET A 146 2.35 -13.38 8.45
CA MET A 146 3.03 -12.08 8.41
C MET A 146 3.30 -11.54 9.81
N GLY A 147 2.34 -11.68 10.74
CA GLY A 147 2.57 -11.39 12.15
C GLY A 147 3.73 -12.24 12.68
N LEU A 148 3.71 -13.55 12.40
CA LEU A 148 4.78 -14.45 12.81
C LEU A 148 6.14 -14.05 12.22
N LEU A 149 6.20 -13.74 10.92
CA LEU A 149 7.43 -13.33 10.23
C LEU A 149 8.11 -12.15 10.93
N ASN A 150 7.34 -11.13 11.29
CA ASN A 150 7.86 -9.93 11.94
C ASN A 150 8.40 -10.18 13.36
N ALA A 151 7.93 -11.24 14.02
CA ALA A 151 8.31 -11.54 15.40
C ALA A 151 9.34 -12.66 15.55
N LEU A 152 9.62 -13.42 14.48
CA LEU A 152 10.63 -14.48 14.49
C LEU A 152 12.01 -14.04 15.02
N PRO A 153 12.53 -12.83 14.76
CA PRO A 153 13.81 -12.39 15.32
C PRO A 153 13.79 -12.25 16.85
N GLU A 154 12.63 -12.01 17.44
CA GLU A 154 12.45 -11.77 18.88
C GLU A 154 12.08 -13.06 19.63
N LEU A 155 11.52 -14.04 18.92
CA LEU A 155 11.25 -15.36 19.47
C LEU A 155 12.56 -16.16 19.53
N ASN A 156 13.13 -16.28 20.72
CA ASN A 156 14.40 -16.97 20.94
C ASN A 156 14.25 -18.50 20.80
N PHE A 157 14.45 -19.04 19.59
CA PHE A 157 14.43 -20.48 19.34
C PHE A 157 15.82 -21.12 19.54
N SER A 158 15.91 -22.07 20.46
CA SER A 158 17.06 -22.98 20.55
C SER A 158 16.97 -24.15 19.55
N ASP A 159 15.76 -24.53 19.12
CA ASP A 159 15.52 -25.63 18.18
C ASP A 159 15.61 -25.19 16.71
N SER A 160 16.72 -25.56 16.07
CA SER A 160 16.99 -25.31 14.64
C SER A 160 15.97 -25.99 13.71
N ASN A 161 15.49 -27.20 14.05
CA ASN A 161 14.55 -27.94 13.21
C ASN A 161 13.18 -27.26 13.19
N LEU A 162 12.71 -26.78 14.35
CA LEU A 162 11.46 -26.02 14.44
C LEU A 162 11.55 -24.74 13.59
N ARG A 163 12.64 -23.99 13.73
CA ARG A 163 12.87 -22.77 12.95
C ARG A 163 12.81 -23.07 11.44
N PHE A 164 13.46 -24.15 11.00
CA PHE A 164 13.44 -24.56 9.60
C PHE A 164 12.03 -24.91 9.10
N GLU A 165 11.23 -25.67 9.86
CA GLU A 165 9.86 -26.01 9.45
C GLU A 165 8.92 -24.79 9.46
N LEU A 166 9.08 -23.83 10.38
CA LEU A 166 8.33 -22.57 10.33
C LEU A 166 8.69 -21.78 9.08
N PHE A 167 9.98 -21.63 8.78
CA PHE A 167 10.43 -20.94 7.59
C PHE A 167 9.97 -21.60 6.30
N LYS A 168 9.90 -22.93 6.27
CA LYS A 168 9.36 -23.67 5.14
C LYS A 168 7.89 -23.32 4.86
N ILE A 169 7.06 -23.22 5.91
CA ILE A 169 5.65 -22.80 5.78
C ILE A 169 5.57 -21.34 5.31
N LEU A 170 6.39 -20.47 5.88
CA LEU A 170 6.42 -19.04 5.55
C LEU A 170 6.88 -18.81 4.11
N VAL A 171 7.94 -19.48 3.65
CA VAL A 171 8.38 -19.46 2.25
C VAL A 171 7.30 -20.01 1.32
N GLN A 172 6.56 -21.04 1.76
CA GLN A 172 5.49 -21.62 0.96
C GLN A 172 4.33 -20.66 0.72
N LYS A 173 3.97 -19.88 1.73
CA LYS A 173 2.84 -18.95 1.67
C LYS A 173 3.23 -17.54 1.20
N TYR A 174 4.40 -17.05 1.61
CA TYR A 174 4.88 -15.67 1.42
C TYR A 174 6.37 -15.65 1.02
N PRO A 175 6.74 -16.21 -0.14
CA PRO A 175 8.13 -16.33 -0.56
C PRO A 175 8.84 -14.97 -0.69
N ILE A 176 8.12 -13.90 -1.01
CA ILE A 176 8.68 -12.55 -1.22
C ILE A 176 9.06 -11.90 0.10
N ASP A 177 8.08 -11.80 1.01
CA ASP A 177 8.25 -11.09 2.27
C ASP A 177 9.32 -11.78 3.11
N PHE A 178 9.31 -13.13 3.11
CA PHE A 178 10.34 -13.92 3.77
C PHE A 178 11.76 -13.66 3.22
N ALA A 179 11.90 -13.59 1.89
CA ALA A 179 13.16 -13.33 1.21
C ALA A 179 13.69 -11.89 1.44
N SER A 180 12.82 -10.94 1.75
CA SER A 180 13.18 -9.54 1.91
C SER A 180 13.89 -9.19 3.23
N SER A 181 13.92 -10.13 4.19
CA SER A 181 14.48 -9.95 5.54
C SER A 181 15.73 -10.81 5.77
N PRO A 182 16.95 -10.27 5.55
CA PRO A 182 18.23 -10.95 5.75
C PRO A 182 18.39 -11.70 7.07
N GLU A 183 17.96 -11.07 8.14
CA GLU A 183 18.03 -11.51 9.53
C GLU A 183 17.36 -12.89 9.72
N ASN A 184 16.33 -13.20 8.93
CA ASN A 184 15.67 -14.50 8.98
C ASN A 184 16.59 -15.65 8.57
N PHE A 185 17.61 -15.38 7.76
CA PHE A 185 18.52 -16.41 7.27
C PHE A 185 19.77 -16.54 8.14
N GLU A 186 20.16 -15.54 8.93
CA GLU A 186 21.46 -15.52 9.61
C GLU A 186 21.66 -16.75 10.51
N ALA A 187 20.61 -17.18 11.20
CA ALA A 187 20.65 -18.29 12.15
C ALA A 187 20.45 -19.69 11.53
N LEU A 188 20.40 -19.80 10.20
CA LEU A 188 20.30 -21.07 9.46
C LEU A 188 21.67 -21.54 8.97
N SER A 189 21.86 -22.86 8.94
CA SER A 189 22.97 -23.47 8.23
C SER A 189 22.89 -23.23 6.72
N MET A 190 24.02 -23.33 6.02
CA MET A 190 24.07 -23.16 4.57
C MET A 190 23.19 -24.18 3.82
N GLU A 191 23.05 -25.38 4.35
CA GLU A 191 22.18 -26.41 3.76
C GLU A 191 20.70 -26.03 3.87
N GLU A 192 20.25 -25.63 5.05
CA GLU A 192 18.88 -25.17 5.30
C GLU A 192 18.53 -23.95 4.45
N LYS A 193 19.47 -23.01 4.39
CA LYS A 193 19.42 -21.86 3.52
C LYS A 193 19.13 -22.23 2.05
N CYS A 194 19.92 -23.15 1.50
CA CYS A 194 19.74 -23.62 0.12
C CYS A 194 18.42 -24.36 -0.08
N ARG A 195 17.99 -25.17 0.90
CA ARG A 195 16.70 -25.88 0.85
C ARG A 195 15.50 -24.93 0.82
N LEU A 196 15.50 -23.87 1.64
CA LEU A 196 14.44 -22.87 1.64
C LEU A 196 14.42 -22.04 0.36
N PHE A 197 15.59 -21.61 -0.12
CA PHE A 197 15.72 -20.91 -1.39
C PHE A 197 15.13 -21.72 -2.55
N TRP A 198 15.47 -23.01 -2.59
CA TRP A 198 14.96 -23.94 -3.60
C TRP A 198 13.44 -24.14 -3.50
N LEU A 199 12.90 -24.23 -2.30
CA LEU A 199 11.46 -24.35 -2.06
C LEU A 199 10.69 -23.13 -2.60
N GLY A 200 11.18 -21.92 -2.31
CA GLY A 200 10.60 -20.69 -2.85
C GLY A 200 10.67 -20.63 -4.38
N PHE A 201 11.79 -21.09 -4.97
CA PHE A 201 11.96 -21.16 -6.42
C PHE A 201 10.99 -22.15 -7.10
N ARG A 202 10.80 -23.34 -6.52
CA ARG A 202 9.90 -24.36 -7.06
C ARG A 202 8.45 -23.87 -7.12
N ILE A 203 7.99 -23.21 -6.06
CA ILE A 203 6.63 -22.63 -6.00
C ILE A 203 6.44 -21.57 -7.07
N ARG A 204 7.44 -20.73 -7.28
CA ARG A 204 7.45 -19.73 -8.37
C ARG A 204 7.33 -20.39 -9.74
N SER A 205 8.08 -21.45 -10.01
CA SER A 205 8.05 -22.14 -11.31
C SER A 205 6.67 -22.74 -11.63
N SER A 206 5.93 -23.23 -10.62
CA SER A 206 4.57 -23.75 -10.83
C SER A 206 3.50 -22.67 -11.03
N ILE A 207 3.72 -21.45 -10.53
CA ILE A 207 2.78 -20.34 -10.68
C ILE A 207 2.86 -19.76 -12.11
N ILE A 208 4.08 -19.62 -12.64
CA ILE A 208 4.37 -19.07 -13.98
C ILE A 208 3.74 -19.90 -15.12
N ASP A 209 3.44 -21.19 -14.90
CA ASP A 209 2.86 -22.09 -15.91
C ASP A 209 1.30 -22.06 -15.96
N THR A 210 0.63 -21.19 -15.20
CA THR A 210 -0.85 -21.10 -15.22
C THR A 210 -1.38 -20.00 -16.16
N PRO A 211 -2.43 -20.25 -16.97
CA PRO A 211 -2.79 -19.41 -18.11
C PRO A 211 -3.74 -18.23 -17.80
N PHE A 212 -3.59 -17.55 -16.66
CA PHE A 212 -4.45 -16.39 -16.32
C PHE A 212 -3.65 -15.09 -16.19
N GLY A 213 -4.06 -14.08 -16.97
CA GLY A 213 -3.35 -12.82 -17.25
C GLY A 213 -3.33 -11.76 -16.13
N GLY A 214 -3.15 -12.15 -14.87
CA GLY A 214 -3.03 -11.24 -13.73
C GLY A 214 -1.61 -10.95 -13.22
N GLU A 215 -0.58 -11.63 -13.74
CA GLU A 215 0.68 -11.83 -12.99
C GLU A 215 1.90 -10.99 -13.38
N VAL A 216 1.77 -9.97 -14.24
CA VAL A 216 2.94 -9.17 -14.65
C VAL A 216 3.46 -8.26 -13.52
N TYR A 217 2.59 -7.83 -12.59
CA TYR A 217 2.98 -6.95 -11.49
C TYR A 217 3.63 -7.69 -10.30
N LEU A 218 3.19 -8.93 -10.04
CA LEU A 218 3.76 -9.80 -9.01
C LEU A 218 5.16 -10.32 -9.42
N ALA A 219 5.35 -10.66 -10.70
CA ALA A 219 6.62 -11.17 -11.21
C ALA A 219 7.80 -10.20 -11.06
N ASN A 220 7.57 -8.88 -11.09
CA ASN A 220 8.62 -7.85 -11.01
C ASN A 220 9.06 -7.55 -9.56
N ARG A 221 8.14 -7.39 -8.60
CA ARG A 221 8.51 -7.26 -7.16
C ARG A 221 9.15 -8.54 -6.61
N GLN A 222 8.72 -9.69 -7.12
CA GLN A 222 9.30 -11.00 -6.79
C GLN A 222 10.75 -11.15 -7.24
N ASN A 223 11.16 -10.46 -8.32
CA ASN A 223 12.56 -10.51 -8.78
C ASN A 223 13.49 -9.74 -7.84
N ASP A 224 13.20 -8.49 -7.49
CA ASP A 224 14.11 -7.66 -6.69
C ASP A 224 14.37 -8.22 -5.27
N HIS A 225 13.36 -8.82 -4.64
CA HIS A 225 13.51 -9.45 -3.31
C HIS A 225 14.19 -10.83 -3.37
N PHE A 226 13.93 -11.61 -4.42
CA PHE A 226 14.66 -12.85 -4.66
C PHE A 226 16.13 -12.59 -4.94
N ILE A 227 16.43 -11.51 -5.68
CA ILE A 227 17.76 -10.99 -5.90
C ILE A 227 18.44 -10.63 -4.57
N ALA A 228 17.78 -9.85 -3.71
CA ALA A 228 18.30 -9.47 -2.40
C ALA A 228 18.59 -10.69 -1.49
N ALA A 229 17.69 -11.68 -1.45
CA ALA A 229 17.91 -12.91 -0.70
C ALA A 229 19.12 -13.69 -1.23
N SER A 230 19.28 -13.80 -2.55
CA SER A 230 20.42 -14.45 -3.20
C SER A 230 21.76 -13.87 -2.73
N HIS A 231 21.85 -12.55 -2.61
CA HIS A 231 23.05 -11.87 -2.09
C HIS A 231 23.39 -12.26 -0.64
N LEU A 232 22.36 -12.38 0.20
CA LEU A 232 22.52 -12.70 1.62
C LEU A 232 22.87 -14.17 1.87
N PHE A 233 22.53 -15.03 0.93
CA PHE A 233 22.85 -16.46 0.97
C PHE A 233 24.36 -16.75 0.78
N PHE A 234 25.11 -15.95 0.03
CA PHE A 234 26.46 -16.32 -0.45
C PHE A 234 27.59 -15.37 -0.05
N LYS A 235 27.64 -14.91 1.21
CA LYS A 235 28.81 -14.18 1.75
C LYS A 235 30.15 -14.96 1.66
N ASP A 236 30.12 -16.27 1.41
CA ASP A 236 31.32 -17.14 1.23
C ASP A 236 31.28 -17.82 -0.14
N TYR A 237 31.82 -17.13 -1.15
CA TYR A 237 31.78 -17.52 -2.57
C TYR A 237 32.47 -18.85 -2.87
N THR A 238 33.49 -19.22 -2.08
CA THR A 238 34.24 -20.48 -2.24
C THR A 238 33.40 -21.69 -1.89
N LYS A 239 32.53 -21.58 -0.86
CA LYS A 239 31.58 -22.64 -0.51
C LYS A 239 30.41 -22.72 -1.49
N ALA A 240 30.00 -21.60 -2.06
CA ALA A 240 29.00 -21.56 -3.12
C ALA A 240 29.48 -22.35 -4.36
N GLU A 241 30.75 -22.18 -4.75
CA GLU A 241 31.36 -22.90 -5.88
C GLU A 241 31.40 -24.43 -5.66
N ALA A 242 31.81 -24.88 -4.48
CA ALA A 242 31.83 -26.31 -4.13
C ALA A 242 30.43 -26.95 -4.13
N LEU A 243 29.41 -26.20 -3.69
CA LEU A 243 28.01 -26.63 -3.68
C LEU A 243 27.41 -26.61 -5.11
N ILE A 244 27.74 -25.59 -5.91
CA ILE A 244 27.33 -25.50 -7.31
C ILE A 244 27.92 -26.66 -8.13
N GLY A 245 29.15 -27.07 -7.83
CA GLY A 245 29.79 -28.24 -8.41
C GLY A 245 29.11 -29.57 -8.06
N SER A 246 28.37 -29.64 -6.94
CA SER A 246 27.67 -30.85 -6.48
C SER A 246 26.18 -30.92 -6.88
N LEU A 247 25.57 -29.80 -7.29
CA LEU A 247 24.18 -29.71 -7.81
C LEU A 247 23.81 -30.70 -8.95
N PRO A 248 24.72 -31.15 -9.84
CA PRO A 248 24.40 -32.18 -10.83
C PRO A 248 23.93 -33.51 -10.21
N GLN A 249 24.31 -33.79 -8.95
CA GLN A 249 23.96 -35.02 -8.26
C GLN A 249 22.68 -34.94 -7.42
N ILE A 250 22.08 -33.75 -7.27
CA ILE A 250 21.06 -33.50 -6.24
C ILE A 250 19.61 -33.78 -6.71
N ASP A 251 19.34 -33.79 -8.02
CA ASP A 251 18.04 -34.24 -8.57
C ASP A 251 18.13 -34.43 -10.09
N THR A 252 17.90 -35.64 -10.62
CA THR A 252 17.98 -35.94 -12.05
C THR A 252 16.71 -35.59 -12.84
N SER A 253 15.62 -35.22 -12.17
CA SER A 253 14.31 -34.99 -12.80
C SER A 253 14.13 -33.63 -13.47
N ILE A 254 15.12 -32.73 -13.34
CA ILE A 254 14.99 -31.32 -13.77
C ILE A 254 15.84 -31.05 -15.01
N PRO A 255 15.28 -30.40 -16.05
CA PRO A 255 16.03 -30.05 -17.25
C PRO A 255 17.22 -29.14 -16.92
N PHE A 256 18.38 -29.53 -17.42
CA PHE A 256 19.69 -28.91 -17.17
C PHE A 256 19.72 -27.39 -17.43
N VAL A 257 18.93 -26.89 -18.39
CA VAL A 257 18.83 -25.47 -18.76
C VAL A 257 18.31 -24.59 -17.62
N TYR A 258 17.40 -25.09 -16.78
CA TYR A 258 16.88 -24.32 -15.65
C TYR A 258 17.89 -24.21 -14.50
N LYS A 259 18.70 -25.27 -14.29
CA LYS A 259 19.82 -25.24 -13.35
C LYS A 259 20.86 -24.20 -13.79
N GLN A 260 21.13 -24.12 -15.10
CA GLN A 260 22.07 -23.15 -15.68
C GLN A 260 21.61 -21.69 -15.52
N LYS A 261 20.33 -21.40 -15.80
CA LYS A 261 19.79 -20.05 -15.65
C LYS A 261 19.90 -19.56 -14.19
N LEU A 262 19.58 -20.42 -13.24
CA LEU A 262 19.61 -20.09 -11.82
C LEU A 262 21.03 -19.79 -11.32
N ILE A 263 22.01 -20.62 -11.71
CA ILE A 263 23.43 -20.40 -11.36
C ILE A 263 23.93 -19.06 -11.90
N LEU A 264 23.56 -18.70 -13.13
CA LEU A 264 23.95 -17.43 -13.75
C LEU A 264 23.28 -16.23 -13.09
N GLU A 265 22.00 -16.31 -12.76
CA GLU A 265 21.30 -15.25 -12.03
C GLU A 265 21.93 -15.04 -10.65
N MET A 266 22.20 -16.11 -9.90
CA MET A 266 22.81 -16.02 -8.56
C MET A 266 24.23 -15.43 -8.60
N LEU A 267 25.06 -15.84 -9.57
CA LEU A 267 26.43 -15.33 -9.70
C LEU A 267 26.46 -13.88 -10.18
N PHE A 268 25.59 -13.52 -11.13
CA PHE A 268 25.54 -12.17 -11.70
C PHE A 268 25.12 -11.13 -10.66
N LEU A 269 24.12 -11.46 -9.85
CA LEU A 269 23.61 -10.56 -8.83
C LEU A 269 24.71 -10.27 -7.80
N SER A 270 25.29 -11.31 -7.21
CA SER A 270 26.40 -11.20 -6.24
C SER A 270 27.57 -10.33 -6.72
N ALA A 271 27.85 -10.32 -8.03
CA ALA A 271 28.90 -9.52 -8.64
C ALA A 271 28.69 -8.01 -8.56
N THR A 272 27.45 -7.55 -8.69
CA THR A 272 27.13 -6.14 -9.00
C THR A 272 27.33 -5.17 -7.85
N GLN A 273 27.67 -5.66 -6.64
CA GLN A 273 27.79 -4.84 -5.43
C GLN A 273 29.15 -4.91 -4.73
N GLU A 274 30.04 -5.83 -5.10
CA GLU A 274 31.38 -5.98 -4.49
C GLU A 274 32.48 -6.10 -5.55
N THR A 275 33.51 -5.26 -5.44
CA THR A 275 34.62 -5.18 -6.40
C THR A 275 35.37 -6.51 -6.53
N GLU A 276 35.54 -7.26 -5.44
CA GLU A 276 36.20 -8.57 -5.43
C GLU A 276 35.39 -9.65 -6.15
N ALA A 277 34.05 -9.65 -6.04
CA ALA A 277 33.18 -10.57 -6.75
C ALA A 277 33.20 -10.31 -8.27
N LEU A 278 33.28 -9.04 -8.67
CA LEU A 278 33.48 -8.61 -10.06
C LEU A 278 34.85 -9.04 -10.61
N GLU A 279 35.93 -8.91 -9.85
CA GLU A 279 37.27 -9.38 -10.24
C GLU A 279 37.34 -10.92 -10.33
N TRP A 280 36.68 -11.63 -9.41
CA TRP A 280 36.53 -13.08 -9.48
C TRP A 280 35.77 -13.52 -10.74
N LEU A 281 34.64 -12.89 -11.07
CA LEU A 281 33.89 -13.15 -12.31
C LEU A 281 34.69 -12.86 -13.58
N ARG A 282 35.49 -11.79 -13.58
CA ARG A 282 36.39 -11.43 -14.69
C ARG A 282 37.50 -12.46 -14.91
N SER A 283 37.93 -13.16 -13.85
CA SER A 283 39.04 -14.13 -13.89
C SER A 283 38.59 -15.60 -14.03
N SER A 284 37.30 -15.90 -13.84
CA SER A 284 36.78 -17.26 -13.90
C SER A 284 36.77 -17.83 -15.32
N LYS A 285 37.76 -18.69 -15.61
CA LYS A 285 37.89 -19.40 -16.90
C LYS A 285 36.70 -20.30 -17.21
N VAL A 286 36.02 -20.83 -16.19
CA VAL A 286 34.86 -21.71 -16.35
C VAL A 286 33.66 -20.93 -16.89
N LEU A 287 33.36 -19.76 -16.29
CA LEU A 287 32.27 -18.88 -16.72
C LEU A 287 32.52 -18.27 -18.10
N LEU A 288 33.75 -17.82 -18.39
CA LEU A 288 34.12 -17.29 -19.70
C LEU A 288 33.93 -18.33 -20.82
N SER A 289 34.41 -19.57 -20.62
CA SER A 289 34.22 -20.64 -21.62
C SER A 289 32.75 -21.07 -21.79
N PHE A 290 31.96 -20.87 -20.73
CA PHE A 290 30.53 -21.16 -20.70
C PHE A 290 29.73 -20.12 -21.51
N PHE A 291 30.08 -18.83 -21.38
CA PHE A 291 29.45 -17.73 -22.11
C PHE A 291 29.76 -17.73 -23.61
N GLU A 292 30.98 -18.10 -24.00
CA GLU A 292 31.39 -18.16 -25.41
C GLU A 292 30.65 -19.24 -26.22
N LYS A 293 30.18 -20.31 -25.57
CA LYS A 293 29.67 -21.49 -26.29
C LYS A 293 28.14 -21.57 -26.42
N ARG A 294 27.34 -20.90 -25.59
CA ARG A 294 25.89 -21.21 -25.46
C ARG A 294 24.97 -20.03 -25.07
N ALA A 295 25.07 -18.88 -25.77
CA ALA A 295 24.15 -17.77 -25.57
C ALA A 295 22.75 -18.06 -26.17
N HIS A 296 21.73 -18.20 -25.31
CA HIS A 296 20.32 -18.38 -25.68
C HIS A 296 19.50 -17.08 -25.54
N GLU A 297 18.40 -16.97 -26.31
CA GLU A 297 17.52 -15.79 -26.39
C GLU A 297 16.94 -15.35 -25.01
N THR A 298 16.75 -16.27 -24.06
CA THR A 298 16.18 -16.00 -22.72
C THR A 298 17.15 -15.37 -21.71
N LEU A 299 18.44 -15.28 -22.03
CA LEU A 299 19.48 -14.75 -21.13
C LEU A 299 19.98 -13.36 -21.55
N ALA A 300 19.47 -12.81 -22.67
CA ALA A 300 19.87 -11.52 -23.24
C ALA A 300 19.83 -10.31 -22.27
N PRO A 301 18.85 -10.18 -21.35
CA PRO A 301 18.84 -9.07 -20.39
C PRO A 301 19.95 -9.16 -19.33
N ILE A 302 20.35 -10.37 -18.92
CA ILE A 302 21.44 -10.58 -17.95
C ILE A 302 22.79 -10.30 -18.62
N TYR A 303 22.92 -10.70 -19.88
CA TYR A 303 24.07 -10.35 -20.72
C TYR A 303 24.23 -8.82 -20.90
N PHE A 304 23.12 -8.09 -21.00
CA PHE A 304 23.10 -6.63 -21.21
C PHE A 304 23.76 -5.84 -20.07
N ASP A 305 23.45 -6.14 -18.80
CA ASP A 305 24.05 -5.44 -17.65
C ASP A 305 25.51 -5.85 -17.41
N PHE A 306 25.89 -7.09 -17.74
CA PHE A 306 27.27 -7.57 -17.70
C PHE A 306 28.15 -6.82 -18.72
N PHE A 307 27.68 -6.69 -19.97
CA PHE A 307 28.46 -6.10 -21.05
C PHE A 307 28.60 -4.58 -20.97
N ALA A 308 27.69 -3.89 -20.30
CA ALA A 308 27.81 -2.46 -20.03
C ALA A 308 29.01 -2.10 -19.12
N GLN A 309 29.58 -3.07 -18.40
CA GLN A 309 30.69 -2.89 -17.45
C GLN A 309 32.03 -3.47 -17.93
N VAL A 310 32.07 -4.10 -19.11
CA VAL A 310 33.27 -4.67 -19.70
C VAL A 310 33.94 -3.63 -20.60
N THR A 311 35.11 -3.15 -20.20
CA THR A 311 35.88 -2.12 -20.92
C THR A 311 36.87 -2.69 -21.95
N ASP A 312 36.94 -4.01 -22.14
CA ASP A 312 37.89 -4.65 -23.05
C ASP A 312 37.53 -4.39 -24.53
N PRO A 313 38.34 -3.63 -25.28
CA PRO A 313 38.10 -3.34 -26.69
C PRO A 313 38.08 -4.60 -27.57
N SER A 314 38.88 -5.61 -27.23
CA SER A 314 38.97 -6.85 -28.01
C SER A 314 37.69 -7.68 -27.92
N PHE A 315 36.98 -7.60 -26.79
CA PHE A 315 35.70 -8.25 -26.59
C PHE A 315 34.59 -7.52 -27.35
N ARG A 316 34.62 -6.18 -27.36
CA ARG A 316 33.68 -5.32 -28.11
C ARG A 316 33.70 -5.62 -29.61
N ASP A 317 34.88 -5.73 -30.20
CA ASP A 317 35.04 -6.00 -31.63
C ASP A 317 34.54 -7.41 -32.01
N ARG A 318 34.75 -8.40 -31.14
CA ARG A 318 34.24 -9.77 -31.31
C ARG A 318 32.73 -9.85 -31.18
N LEU A 319 32.13 -9.09 -30.26
CA LEU A 319 30.67 -9.02 -30.08
C LEU A 319 29.99 -8.33 -31.26
N ASP A 320 30.56 -7.23 -31.76
CA ASP A 320 30.05 -6.50 -32.93
C ASP A 320 30.08 -7.39 -34.19
N ALA A 321 31.13 -8.18 -34.37
CA ALA A 321 31.21 -9.17 -35.45
C ALA A 321 30.14 -10.27 -35.34
N SER A 322 29.78 -10.68 -34.12
CA SER A 322 28.79 -11.74 -33.86
C SER A 322 27.34 -11.28 -34.03
N LEU A 323 27.08 -9.96 -33.90
CA LEU A 323 25.73 -9.37 -33.98
C LEU A 323 25.36 -8.88 -35.38
N ARG A 324 26.34 -8.67 -36.27
CA ARG A 324 26.11 -8.34 -37.68
C ARG A 324 25.30 -9.47 -38.35
N GLY A 325 24.06 -9.16 -38.72
CA GLY A 325 23.12 -10.10 -39.36
C GLY A 325 21.96 -10.59 -38.48
N ARG A 326 21.82 -10.10 -37.24
CA ARG A 326 20.73 -10.48 -36.30
C ARG A 326 19.94 -9.28 -35.75
N SER A 327 19.89 -8.17 -36.50
CA SER A 327 19.41 -6.84 -36.08
C SER A 327 18.02 -6.81 -35.45
N ASP A 328 17.14 -7.68 -35.91
CA ASP A 328 15.71 -7.63 -35.62
C ASP A 328 15.42 -8.13 -34.20
N LYS A 329 16.36 -8.89 -33.61
CA LYS A 329 16.23 -9.58 -32.32
C LYS A 329 16.98 -8.91 -31.16
N PHE A 330 17.77 -7.86 -31.42
CA PHE A 330 18.65 -7.19 -30.45
C PHE A 330 18.46 -5.66 -30.39
N ALA A 331 17.25 -5.18 -30.73
CA ALA A 331 16.95 -3.75 -30.91
C ALA A 331 17.33 -2.80 -29.74
N PRO A 332 17.20 -3.18 -28.44
CA PRO A 332 17.66 -2.33 -27.34
C PRO A 332 19.18 -2.13 -27.32
N LEU A 333 19.94 -3.15 -27.73
CA LEU A 333 21.40 -3.12 -27.83
C LEU A 333 21.84 -2.27 -29.03
N ALA A 334 21.09 -2.33 -30.15
CA ALA A 334 21.33 -1.51 -31.34
C ALA A 334 21.06 -0.01 -31.10
N LEU A 335 20.04 0.35 -30.30
CA LEU A 335 19.75 1.73 -29.90
C LEU A 335 20.92 2.34 -29.11
N ILE A 336 21.51 1.55 -28.21
CA ILE A 336 22.64 1.97 -27.39
C ILE A 336 23.94 2.03 -28.20
N LEU A 337 24.18 1.05 -29.08
CA LEU A 337 25.32 1.09 -30.01
C LEU A 337 25.23 2.29 -30.97
N GLY A 338 24.02 2.67 -31.40
CA GLY A 338 23.77 3.90 -32.15
C GLY A 338 24.10 5.17 -31.36
N LEU A 339 23.75 5.23 -30.07
CA LEU A 339 24.12 6.34 -29.16
C LEU A 339 25.64 6.41 -28.92
N PHE A 340 26.35 5.27 -28.87
CA PHE A 340 27.82 5.24 -28.80
C PHE A 340 28.49 5.65 -30.13
N GLN A 341 27.85 5.43 -31.29
CA GLN A 341 28.37 5.84 -32.60
C GLN A 341 28.35 7.36 -32.83
N MET A 342 27.48 8.10 -32.11
CA MET A 342 27.41 9.57 -32.22
C MET A 342 28.66 10.31 -31.69
N ASN A 343 29.61 9.61 -31.05
CA ASN A 343 30.83 10.18 -30.48
C ASN A 343 32.12 10.00 -31.33
N GLY A 344 32.01 9.95 -32.66
CA GLY A 344 33.23 10.06 -33.49
C GLY A 344 33.19 9.63 -34.95
N VAL A 345 32.06 9.15 -35.50
CA VAL A 345 31.95 8.83 -36.93
C VAL A 345 30.64 9.39 -37.47
N ARG A 346 30.67 9.95 -38.70
CA ARG A 346 29.47 10.45 -39.40
C ARG A 346 28.38 9.37 -39.41
N PRO A 347 27.12 9.72 -39.08
CA PRO A 347 26.03 8.77 -39.12
C PRO A 347 25.85 8.25 -40.55
N PRO A 348 25.40 6.99 -40.76
CA PRO A 348 25.02 6.52 -42.08
C PRO A 348 23.93 7.44 -42.64
N GLU A 349 24.01 7.76 -43.93
CA GLU A 349 23.18 8.74 -44.66
C GLU A 349 21.66 8.51 -44.54
N SER A 350 21.22 7.38 -43.97
CA SER A 350 19.80 7.05 -43.80
C SER A 350 19.12 7.64 -42.56
N GLY A 351 19.81 8.30 -41.62
CA GLY A 351 19.22 9.18 -40.59
C GLY A 351 18.08 8.63 -39.70
N LYS A 352 17.78 7.33 -39.75
CA LYS A 352 16.66 6.73 -39.01
C LYS A 352 17.16 6.23 -37.67
N VAL A 353 16.94 7.04 -36.63
CA VAL A 353 16.89 6.54 -35.26
C VAL A 353 15.66 5.62 -35.18
N TYR A 354 15.90 4.32 -35.03
CA TYR A 354 14.82 3.35 -34.81
C TYR A 354 14.29 3.57 -33.40
N LEU A 355 13.24 4.38 -33.26
CA LEU A 355 12.49 4.49 -32.03
C LEU A 355 11.80 3.15 -31.78
N VAL A 356 12.40 2.36 -30.88
CA VAL A 356 11.78 1.14 -30.37
C VAL A 356 10.63 1.57 -29.47
N GLU A 357 9.42 1.10 -29.79
CA GLU A 357 8.28 1.24 -28.90
C GLU A 357 8.60 0.50 -27.60
N LEU A 358 8.84 1.23 -26.52
CA LEU A 358 9.09 0.65 -25.20
C LEU A 358 7.76 0.10 -24.68
N LYS A 359 7.63 -1.23 -24.70
CA LYS A 359 6.34 -1.91 -24.46
C LYS A 359 6.01 -2.08 -22.98
N ASP A 360 7.01 -1.98 -22.11
CA ASP A 360 6.84 -2.18 -20.67
C ASP A 360 7.76 -1.28 -19.82
N LYS A 361 7.40 -1.14 -18.54
CA LYS A 361 8.12 -0.34 -17.53
C LYS A 361 9.57 -0.78 -17.33
N THR A 362 9.86 -2.07 -17.48
CA THR A 362 11.21 -2.64 -17.28
C THR A 362 12.15 -2.19 -18.39
N GLN A 363 11.71 -2.25 -19.65
CA GLN A 363 12.47 -1.73 -20.81
C GLN A 363 12.78 -0.24 -20.64
N LEU A 364 11.80 0.54 -20.17
CA LEU A 364 12.00 1.96 -19.91
C LEU A 364 12.99 2.23 -18.77
N GLN A 365 12.91 1.47 -17.67
CA GLN A 365 13.88 1.57 -16.57
C GLN A 365 15.30 1.23 -17.01
N ILE A 366 15.47 0.20 -17.85
CA ILE A 366 16.76 -0.18 -18.43
C ILE A 366 17.30 0.96 -19.30
N VAL A 367 16.47 1.52 -20.19
CA VAL A 367 16.86 2.65 -21.04
C VAL A 367 17.21 3.88 -20.19
N LEU A 368 16.43 4.19 -19.14
CA LEU A 368 16.72 5.31 -18.24
C LEU A 368 18.01 5.10 -17.44
N LYS A 369 18.26 3.90 -16.91
CA LYS A 369 19.52 3.57 -16.22
C LYS A 369 20.70 3.70 -17.18
N ALA A 370 20.56 3.22 -18.40
CA ALA A 370 21.57 3.36 -19.44
C ALA A 370 21.83 4.83 -19.80
N LEU A 371 20.78 5.64 -19.95
CA LEU A 371 20.90 7.07 -20.22
C LEU A 371 21.52 7.85 -19.06
N ILE A 372 21.14 7.54 -17.81
CA ILE A 372 21.75 8.14 -16.62
C ILE A 372 23.23 7.78 -16.57
N SER A 373 23.58 6.52 -16.83
CA SER A 373 24.98 6.08 -16.92
C SER A 373 25.72 6.82 -18.04
N LEU A 374 25.12 6.92 -19.23
CA LEU A 374 25.68 7.62 -20.38
C LEU A 374 25.86 9.13 -20.09
N PHE A 375 24.91 9.77 -19.43
CA PHE A 375 24.99 11.17 -19.01
C PHE A 375 26.02 11.40 -17.89
N LYS A 376 26.34 10.37 -17.10
CA LYS A 376 27.41 10.40 -16.09
C LYS A 376 28.79 10.20 -16.73
N THR A 377 28.89 9.28 -17.69
CA THR A 377 30.15 8.90 -18.35
C THR A 377 30.58 9.91 -19.40
N TYR A 378 29.63 10.52 -20.10
CA TYR A 378 29.89 11.46 -21.19
C TYR A 378 29.52 12.88 -20.77
N ALA A 379 30.41 13.84 -21.05
CA ALA A 379 30.22 15.27 -20.79
C ALA A 379 29.27 15.93 -21.81
N LEU A 380 28.08 15.33 -22.01
CA LEU A 380 27.05 15.92 -22.87
C LEU A 380 26.61 17.28 -22.32
N SER A 381 26.44 18.24 -23.23
CA SER A 381 25.84 19.54 -22.93
C SER A 381 24.39 19.38 -22.46
N VAL A 382 23.85 20.44 -21.82
CA VAL A 382 22.44 20.47 -21.40
C VAL A 382 21.52 20.28 -22.62
N GLU A 383 21.80 20.94 -23.73
CA GLU A 383 21.01 20.85 -24.97
C GLU A 383 21.02 19.44 -25.58
N GLU A 384 22.16 18.75 -25.61
CA GLU A 384 22.25 17.37 -26.11
C GLU A 384 21.46 16.39 -25.24
N LYS A 385 21.54 16.53 -23.91
CA LYS A 385 20.73 15.74 -22.98
C LYS A 385 19.24 15.96 -23.23
N GLN A 386 18.85 17.21 -23.47
CA GLN A 386 17.46 17.59 -23.77
C GLN A 386 16.97 16.96 -25.09
N ASN A 387 17.77 17.00 -26.15
CA ASN A 387 17.41 16.44 -27.46
C ASN A 387 17.25 14.91 -27.41
N VAL A 388 18.13 14.21 -26.69
CA VAL A 388 18.04 12.76 -26.49
C VAL A 388 16.72 12.39 -25.79
N LEU A 389 16.40 13.10 -24.71
CA LEU A 389 15.16 12.87 -23.96
C LEU A 389 13.92 13.21 -24.79
N HIS A 390 13.91 14.35 -25.48
CA HIS A 390 12.81 14.75 -26.34
C HIS A 390 12.50 13.67 -27.38
N THR A 391 13.54 13.18 -28.07
CA THR A 391 13.43 12.16 -29.12
C THR A 391 12.88 10.84 -28.55
N LEU A 392 13.38 10.38 -27.41
CA LEU A 392 12.94 9.13 -26.77
C LEU A 392 11.49 9.16 -26.32
N PHE A 393 11.01 10.34 -25.92
CA PHE A 393 9.71 10.48 -25.30
C PHE A 393 8.64 11.09 -26.21
N GLU A 394 8.96 11.46 -27.45
CA GLU A 394 8.12 12.31 -28.31
C GLU A 394 6.69 11.76 -28.58
N LYS A 395 6.47 10.44 -28.50
CA LYS A 395 5.25 9.80 -29.03
C LYS A 395 4.34 9.10 -28.03
N ASN A 396 4.67 9.02 -26.74
CA ASN A 396 3.85 8.26 -25.79
C ASN A 396 3.76 8.96 -24.41
N PRO A 397 2.61 9.56 -24.06
CA PRO A 397 2.37 10.20 -22.76
C PRO A 397 2.52 9.25 -21.57
N VAL A 398 2.14 7.97 -21.74
CA VAL A 398 2.28 6.94 -20.70
C VAL A 398 3.75 6.60 -20.48
N ALA A 399 4.54 6.48 -21.55
CA ALA A 399 5.99 6.26 -21.42
C ALA A 399 6.69 7.44 -20.73
N ARG A 400 6.28 8.69 -21.02
CA ARG A 400 6.76 9.90 -20.30
C ARG A 400 6.45 9.84 -18.82
N ALA A 401 5.21 9.53 -18.49
CA ALA A 401 4.76 9.36 -17.12
C ALA A 401 5.55 8.27 -16.39
N GLN A 402 5.68 7.08 -16.96
CA GLN A 402 6.45 5.99 -16.36
C GLN A 402 7.94 6.35 -16.20
N ALA A 403 8.48 7.19 -17.09
CA ALA A 403 9.85 7.67 -16.99
C ALA A 403 10.02 8.62 -15.80
N LEU A 404 9.08 9.56 -15.65
CA LEU A 404 8.99 10.44 -14.49
C LEU A 404 8.88 9.62 -13.20
N GLU A 405 7.96 8.67 -13.14
CA GLU A 405 7.77 7.79 -11.98
C GLU A 405 9.09 7.08 -11.62
N SER A 406 9.77 6.52 -12.62
CA SER A 406 11.04 5.83 -12.43
C SER A 406 12.09 6.77 -11.84
N ILE A 407 12.27 7.96 -12.41
CA ILE A 407 13.20 9.00 -11.91
C ILE A 407 12.94 9.34 -10.43
N PHE A 408 11.66 9.42 -10.02
CA PHE A 408 11.29 9.67 -8.63
C PHE A 408 11.49 8.45 -7.71
N SER A 409 11.14 7.26 -8.18
CA SER A 409 11.22 6.02 -7.40
C SER A 409 12.65 5.61 -7.07
N PHE A 410 13.64 6.04 -7.86
CA PHE A 410 15.06 5.81 -7.59
C PHE A 410 15.58 6.49 -6.32
N GLY A 411 14.76 7.24 -5.57
CA GLY A 411 15.10 7.74 -4.23
C GLY A 411 16.25 8.76 -4.20
N GLU A 412 16.77 9.15 -5.37
CA GLU A 412 17.95 9.98 -5.55
C GLU A 412 17.60 11.40 -6.01
N ALA A 413 16.43 11.94 -5.62
CA ALA A 413 16.16 13.36 -5.88
C ALA A 413 17.27 14.27 -5.30
N SER A 414 17.92 13.85 -4.21
CA SER A 414 19.08 14.51 -3.61
C SER A 414 20.41 14.31 -4.38
N ARG A 415 20.63 13.17 -5.03
CA ARG A 415 21.85 12.90 -5.83
C ARG A 415 21.74 13.36 -7.29
N LEU A 416 20.54 13.38 -7.85
CA LEU A 416 20.24 14.04 -9.14
C LEU A 416 20.38 15.56 -9.02
N LYS A 417 19.99 16.15 -7.86
CA LYS A 417 20.16 17.58 -7.54
C LYS A 417 21.58 18.11 -7.76
N GLU A 418 22.60 17.29 -7.56
CA GLU A 418 23.99 17.71 -7.67
C GLU A 418 24.50 17.85 -9.11
N LYS A 419 23.86 17.23 -10.13
CA LYS A 419 24.46 17.11 -11.49
C LYS A 419 23.53 17.29 -12.68
N LEU A 420 22.23 17.12 -12.50
CA LEU A 420 21.19 17.45 -13.48
C LEU A 420 20.18 18.24 -12.69
N ALA A 421 20.07 19.56 -12.87
CA ALA A 421 19.05 20.36 -12.17
C ALA A 421 17.70 19.63 -12.34
N PRO A 422 17.17 18.94 -11.31
CA PRO A 422 16.08 17.99 -11.51
C PRO A 422 14.85 18.74 -11.99
N GLU A 423 14.73 19.99 -11.56
CA GLU A 423 13.82 21.01 -12.07
C GLU A 423 13.81 21.10 -13.60
N VAL A 424 14.95 21.05 -14.29
CA VAL A 424 15.02 21.11 -15.77
C VAL A 424 14.48 19.83 -16.40
N LEU A 425 14.92 18.67 -15.92
CA LEU A 425 14.49 17.36 -16.44
C LEU A 425 13.00 17.14 -16.20
N LEU A 426 12.57 17.47 -14.99
CA LEU A 426 11.21 17.41 -14.53
C LEU A 426 10.32 18.37 -15.33
N ASN A 427 10.76 19.63 -15.50
CA ASN A 427 10.02 20.61 -16.29
C ASN A 427 9.90 20.17 -17.74
N LEU A 428 10.92 19.56 -18.35
CA LEU A 428 10.83 19.10 -19.75
C LEU A 428 9.87 17.93 -19.93
N LEU A 429 10.00 16.89 -19.12
CA LEU A 429 9.13 15.71 -19.20
C LEU A 429 7.70 16.04 -18.81
N PHE A 430 7.52 16.87 -17.79
CA PHE A 430 6.20 17.33 -17.35
C PHE A 430 5.55 18.29 -18.35
N LYS A 431 6.31 19.25 -18.88
CA LYS A 431 5.86 20.16 -19.97
C LYS A 431 5.39 19.35 -21.16
N SER A 432 6.21 18.41 -21.62
CA SER A 432 5.86 17.55 -22.75
C SER A 432 4.63 16.69 -22.47
N LEU A 433 4.49 16.14 -21.26
CA LEU A 433 3.28 15.41 -20.86
C LEU A 433 2.03 16.31 -20.94
N LEU A 434 2.08 17.51 -20.38
CA LEU A 434 0.96 18.45 -20.42
C LEU A 434 0.66 18.96 -21.85
N GLU A 435 1.69 19.23 -22.67
CA GLU A 435 1.53 19.55 -24.09
C GLU A 435 0.78 18.45 -24.85
N SER A 436 1.07 17.18 -24.56
CA SER A 436 0.36 16.05 -25.16
C SER A 436 -1.11 15.95 -24.75
N LEU A 437 -1.48 16.65 -23.67
CA LEU A 437 -2.86 16.79 -23.19
C LEU A 437 -3.51 18.10 -23.69
N GLY A 438 -2.82 18.87 -24.54
CA GLY A 438 -3.30 20.11 -25.15
C GLY A 438 -3.02 21.38 -24.35
N ILE A 439 -2.20 21.32 -23.30
CA ILE A 439 -1.81 22.51 -22.51
C ILE A 439 -0.65 23.21 -23.20
N SER A 440 -0.84 24.48 -23.56
CA SER A 440 0.19 25.31 -24.19
C SER A 440 1.38 25.53 -23.25
N SER A 441 2.56 25.57 -23.84
CA SER A 441 3.82 25.46 -23.13
C SER A 441 4.54 26.76 -22.83
N GLN A 442 4.00 27.85 -23.37
CA GLN A 442 4.44 29.21 -23.12
C GLN A 442 4.06 29.69 -21.70
N ASP A 443 3.16 28.97 -21.02
CA ASP A 443 2.50 29.49 -19.82
C ASP A 443 2.99 28.84 -18.51
N PHE A 444 3.98 27.95 -18.56
CA PHE A 444 4.45 27.16 -17.39
C PHE A 444 5.13 28.00 -16.31
N SER A 445 5.60 29.20 -16.62
CA SER A 445 6.24 30.08 -15.64
C SER A 445 5.31 30.45 -14.48
N THR A 446 3.99 30.44 -14.70
CA THR A 446 3.00 30.71 -13.64
C THR A 446 2.97 29.62 -12.57
N LEU A 447 3.40 28.39 -12.87
CA LEU A 447 3.50 27.32 -11.88
C LEU A 447 4.55 27.61 -10.79
N THR A 448 5.47 28.55 -11.04
CA THR A 448 6.41 29.04 -10.01
C THR A 448 5.73 29.76 -8.85
N LEU A 449 4.48 30.20 -9.02
CA LEU A 449 3.62 30.72 -7.94
C LEU A 449 3.22 29.62 -6.95
N TYR A 450 3.41 28.35 -7.30
CA TYR A 450 3.04 27.17 -6.51
C TYR A 450 4.26 26.31 -6.13
N PRO A 451 5.28 26.87 -5.45
CA PRO A 451 6.56 26.19 -5.23
C PRO A 451 6.42 24.91 -4.41
N LYS A 452 5.40 24.82 -3.54
CA LYS A 452 5.11 23.60 -2.76
C LYS A 452 4.61 22.45 -3.62
N GLY A 453 3.89 22.74 -4.72
CA GLY A 453 3.31 21.73 -5.61
C GLY A 453 4.24 21.28 -6.74
N LEU A 454 5.18 22.14 -7.16
CA LEU A 454 6.10 21.88 -8.27
C LEU A 454 6.76 20.49 -8.24
N PRO A 455 7.30 20.01 -7.11
CA PRO A 455 7.93 18.68 -7.08
C PRO A 455 6.94 17.54 -7.26
N TYR A 456 5.66 17.76 -6.95
CA TYR A 456 4.64 16.72 -6.87
C TYR A 456 3.72 16.63 -8.09
N PHE A 457 3.56 17.71 -8.88
CA PHE A 457 2.73 17.65 -10.10
C PHE A 457 3.13 16.51 -11.04
N PRO A 458 4.43 16.29 -11.32
CA PRO A 458 4.83 15.26 -12.26
C PRO A 458 4.74 13.86 -11.66
N VAL A 459 4.97 13.73 -10.34
CA VAL A 459 4.73 12.47 -9.60
C VAL A 459 3.27 12.08 -9.74
N TYR A 460 2.36 13.00 -9.45
CA TYR A 460 0.94 12.71 -9.50
C TYR A 460 0.44 12.43 -10.92
N ALA A 461 0.85 13.24 -11.89
CA ALA A 461 0.54 12.99 -13.30
C ALA A 461 1.04 11.61 -13.75
N SER A 462 2.24 11.20 -13.31
CA SER A 462 2.77 9.88 -13.65
C SER A 462 1.91 8.75 -13.09
N ARG A 463 1.46 8.88 -11.84
CA ARG A 463 0.58 7.92 -11.18
C ARG A 463 -0.76 7.83 -11.88
N LEU A 464 -1.36 8.96 -12.25
CA LEU A 464 -2.64 8.96 -12.96
C LEU A 464 -2.54 8.35 -14.35
N ALA A 465 -1.42 8.50 -15.04
CA ALA A 465 -1.21 7.92 -16.36
C ALA A 465 -1.05 6.39 -16.36
N THR A 466 -0.88 5.75 -15.19
CA THR A 466 -0.87 4.29 -15.09
C THR A 466 -2.26 3.68 -14.91
N LEU A 467 -3.31 4.50 -14.79
CA LEU A 467 -4.68 4.02 -14.67
C LEU A 467 -5.20 3.54 -16.03
N ASP A 468 -5.89 2.39 -16.03
CA ASP A 468 -6.60 1.87 -17.21
C ASP A 468 -7.97 2.54 -17.34
N ASP A 469 -7.98 3.85 -17.56
CA ASP A 469 -9.19 4.68 -17.57
C ASP A 469 -9.37 5.52 -18.83
N ASN A 470 -8.65 5.19 -19.92
CA ASN A 470 -8.57 6.00 -21.14
C ASN A 470 -8.07 7.44 -20.90
N ASN A 471 -7.14 7.61 -19.95
CA ASN A 471 -6.57 8.89 -19.54
C ASN A 471 -7.59 9.89 -18.96
N VAL A 472 -8.73 9.41 -18.44
CA VAL A 472 -9.77 10.29 -17.88
C VAL A 472 -9.23 11.06 -16.67
N ALA A 473 -8.55 10.39 -15.74
CA ALA A 473 -7.94 11.03 -14.57
C ALA A 473 -6.86 12.03 -14.99
N LEU A 474 -6.01 11.65 -15.95
CA LEU A 474 -4.94 12.49 -16.44
C LEU A 474 -5.47 13.75 -17.14
N LYS A 475 -6.57 13.66 -17.90
CA LYS A 475 -7.25 14.83 -18.50
C LYS A 475 -7.86 15.76 -17.46
N ASN A 476 -8.45 15.22 -16.39
CA ASN A 476 -8.96 16.02 -15.27
C ASN A 476 -7.82 16.74 -14.55
N PHE A 477 -6.69 16.07 -14.34
CA PHE A 477 -5.50 16.71 -13.79
C PHE A 477 -4.95 17.80 -14.71
N ALA A 478 -4.92 17.57 -16.03
CA ALA A 478 -4.58 18.60 -17.00
C ALA A 478 -5.50 19.82 -16.91
N TYR A 479 -6.81 19.62 -16.74
CA TYR A 479 -7.74 20.73 -16.52
C TYR A 479 -7.38 21.56 -15.28
N PHE A 480 -7.08 20.89 -14.15
CA PHE A 480 -6.60 21.56 -12.94
C PHE A 480 -5.31 22.35 -13.21
N MET A 481 -4.33 21.75 -13.88
CA MET A 481 -3.07 22.41 -14.23
C MET A 481 -3.29 23.63 -15.12
N GLN A 482 -4.14 23.52 -16.15
CA GLN A 482 -4.49 24.66 -17.02
C GLN A 482 -5.15 25.77 -16.20
N ALA A 483 -6.02 25.44 -15.24
CA ALA A 483 -6.67 26.44 -14.39
C ALA A 483 -5.69 27.19 -13.47
N LEU A 484 -4.65 26.50 -12.99
CA LEU A 484 -3.55 27.15 -12.27
C LEU A 484 -2.73 28.05 -13.19
N ILE A 485 -2.44 27.56 -14.39
CA ILE A 485 -1.63 28.26 -15.40
C ILE A 485 -2.31 29.57 -15.84
N ASP A 486 -3.60 29.49 -16.14
CA ASP A 486 -4.46 30.62 -16.52
C ASP A 486 -4.78 31.56 -15.34
N GLN A 487 -4.38 31.19 -14.11
CA GLN A 487 -4.74 31.88 -12.86
C GLN A 487 -6.26 32.05 -12.65
N ASN A 488 -7.08 31.17 -13.24
CA ASN A 488 -8.54 31.16 -13.12
C ASN A 488 -9.08 29.97 -12.32
N PHE A 489 -8.22 29.30 -11.52
CA PHE A 489 -8.58 28.17 -10.66
C PHE A 489 -9.83 28.44 -9.82
N TYR A 490 -9.87 29.54 -9.07
CA TYR A 490 -11.02 29.86 -8.20
C TYR A 490 -12.30 30.15 -8.98
N GLU A 491 -12.19 30.79 -10.15
CA GLU A 491 -13.34 31.09 -11.01
C GLU A 491 -13.95 29.79 -11.54
N LYS A 492 -13.15 28.93 -12.17
CA LYS A 492 -13.60 27.64 -12.71
C LYS A 492 -14.15 26.71 -11.62
N ARG A 493 -13.48 26.67 -10.47
CA ARG A 493 -13.87 25.81 -9.34
C ARG A 493 -15.16 26.29 -8.69
N ASN A 494 -15.36 27.60 -8.56
CA ASN A 494 -16.54 28.14 -7.88
C ASN A 494 -17.68 28.53 -8.82
N ASP A 495 -17.55 28.28 -10.14
CA ASP A 495 -18.63 28.47 -11.10
C ASP A 495 -19.78 27.47 -10.84
N PRO A 496 -20.98 27.93 -10.44
CA PRO A 496 -22.12 27.06 -10.18
C PRO A 496 -22.63 26.32 -11.42
N LYS A 497 -22.28 26.75 -12.63
CA LYS A 497 -22.60 26.04 -13.88
C LYS A 497 -21.73 24.80 -14.06
N LEU A 498 -20.48 24.87 -13.62
CA LEU A 498 -19.52 23.76 -13.70
C LEU A 498 -19.61 22.84 -12.47
N ASN A 499 -20.13 23.36 -11.36
CA ASN A 499 -20.24 22.66 -10.08
C ASN A 499 -21.71 22.68 -9.62
N PRO A 500 -22.52 21.70 -10.05
CA PRO A 500 -23.96 21.66 -9.74
C PRO A 500 -24.28 21.74 -8.25
N ASN A 501 -23.40 21.22 -7.39
CA ASN A 501 -23.57 21.32 -5.93
C ASN A 501 -23.54 22.78 -5.41
N LEU A 502 -23.00 23.74 -6.17
CA LEU A 502 -23.05 25.17 -5.84
C LEU A 502 -24.28 25.88 -6.44
N GLY A 503 -24.93 25.28 -7.45
CA GLY A 503 -25.99 25.90 -8.25
C GLY A 503 -27.28 26.22 -7.50
N ALA A 504 -27.56 25.51 -6.41
CA ALA A 504 -28.76 25.71 -5.60
C ALA A 504 -28.51 26.52 -4.32
N LEU A 505 -27.29 27.04 -4.12
CA LEU A 505 -27.01 27.95 -3.02
C LEU A 505 -27.64 29.33 -3.26
N THR A 506 -28.09 29.97 -2.19
CA THR A 506 -28.42 31.40 -2.24
C THR A 506 -27.16 32.22 -2.54
N SER A 507 -27.31 33.44 -3.08
CA SER A 507 -26.18 34.34 -3.32
C SER A 507 -25.36 34.61 -2.06
N THR A 508 -26.00 34.74 -0.90
CA THR A 508 -25.34 34.89 0.40
C THR A 508 -24.52 33.65 0.77
N GLN A 509 -25.10 32.45 0.66
CA GLN A 509 -24.39 31.20 0.95
C GLN A 509 -23.21 30.99 0.00
N LEU A 510 -23.41 31.23 -1.30
CA LEU A 510 -22.33 31.12 -2.29
C LEU A 510 -21.20 32.13 -1.98
N SER A 511 -21.54 33.37 -1.63
CA SER A 511 -20.55 34.37 -1.25
C SER A 511 -19.78 33.97 0.01
N LEU A 512 -20.45 33.43 1.03
CA LEU A 512 -19.80 32.95 2.25
C LEU A 512 -18.90 31.75 1.97
N TRP A 513 -19.39 30.79 1.19
CA TRP A 513 -18.63 29.60 0.82
C TRP A 513 -17.38 29.95 0.02
N THR A 514 -17.50 30.85 -0.96
CA THR A 514 -16.41 31.23 -1.87
C THR A 514 -15.43 32.24 -1.27
N GLN A 515 -15.79 32.87 -0.14
CA GLN A 515 -14.95 33.86 0.53
C GLN A 515 -13.56 33.28 0.85
N LYS A 516 -12.51 34.06 0.54
CA LYS A 516 -11.16 33.78 1.03
C LYS A 516 -11.12 34.09 2.53
N HIS A 517 -11.04 33.06 3.37
CA HIS A 517 -10.87 33.25 4.80
C HIS A 517 -9.41 33.52 5.13
N SER A 518 -9.17 34.60 5.87
CA SER A 518 -7.85 34.83 6.46
C SER A 518 -7.59 33.81 7.57
N PRO A 519 -6.35 33.30 7.72
CA PRO A 519 -6.00 32.39 8.80
C PRO A 519 -6.36 32.95 10.18
N LYS A 520 -7.01 32.15 11.02
CA LYS A 520 -7.18 32.48 12.44
C LYS A 520 -6.04 31.80 13.23
N PRO A 521 -5.15 32.56 13.90
CA PRO A 521 -4.16 31.96 14.78
C PRO A 521 -4.87 31.27 15.95
N LEU A 522 -4.52 30.02 16.24
CA LEU A 522 -5.17 29.21 17.28
C LEU A 522 -4.48 29.32 18.64
N THR A 523 -3.15 29.40 18.67
CA THR A 523 -2.37 29.28 19.93
C THR A 523 -1.05 30.04 19.89
N LYS A 524 -0.43 30.21 21.08
CA LYS A 524 0.97 30.62 21.24
C LYS A 524 1.98 29.64 20.60
N ASN A 525 1.57 28.41 20.30
CA ASN A 525 2.43 27.36 19.73
C ASN A 525 2.54 27.45 18.19
N GLY A 526 2.04 28.52 17.58
CA GLY A 526 2.19 28.77 16.13
C GLY A 526 1.25 27.97 15.24
N TYR A 527 0.19 27.37 15.78
CA TYR A 527 -0.85 26.74 14.97
C TYR A 527 -1.88 27.75 14.45
N SER A 528 -2.40 27.53 13.24
CA SER A 528 -3.50 28.31 12.65
C SER A 528 -4.59 27.40 12.10
N LEU A 529 -5.85 27.77 12.36
CA LEU A 529 -7.04 27.14 11.80
C LEU A 529 -7.47 27.92 10.56
N GLN A 530 -7.71 27.21 9.46
CA GLN A 530 -8.07 27.81 8.19
C GLN A 530 -9.19 27.01 7.54
N ASN A 531 -10.25 27.70 7.11
CA ASN A 531 -11.15 27.19 6.07
C ASN A 531 -10.53 27.58 4.73
N THR A 532 -9.95 26.62 4.02
CA THR A 532 -9.10 26.86 2.85
C THR A 532 -9.69 26.24 1.58
N ASP A 533 -9.45 26.97 0.49
CA ASP A 533 -9.67 26.55 -0.91
C ASP A 533 -8.38 26.78 -1.71
N ASP A 534 -7.25 26.95 -1.01
CA ASP A 534 -5.96 27.09 -1.65
C ASP A 534 -5.65 25.82 -2.47
N PRO A 535 -5.29 25.95 -3.76
CA PRO A 535 -5.07 24.80 -4.60
C PRO A 535 -3.95 23.89 -4.09
N MET A 536 -2.95 24.42 -3.38
CA MET A 536 -1.85 23.60 -2.84
C MET A 536 -2.25 22.91 -1.55
N ASP A 537 -3.06 23.53 -0.71
CA ASP A 537 -3.66 22.83 0.45
C ASP A 537 -4.52 21.66 -0.01
N LEU A 538 -5.35 21.86 -1.04
CA LEU A 538 -6.17 20.81 -1.64
C LEU A 538 -5.28 19.70 -2.21
N PHE A 539 -4.32 20.05 -3.07
CA PHE A 539 -3.43 19.10 -3.74
C PHE A 539 -2.55 18.30 -2.78
N LEU A 540 -2.03 18.92 -1.73
CA LEU A 540 -1.12 18.28 -0.78
C LEU A 540 -1.85 17.69 0.44
N SER A 541 -3.19 17.78 0.48
CA SER A 541 -4.00 17.36 1.61
C SER A 541 -3.80 15.90 1.99
N GLY A 542 -3.73 15.01 1.00
CA GLY A 542 -3.50 13.58 1.24
C GLY A 542 -2.05 13.27 1.66
N THR A 543 -1.08 13.96 1.05
CA THR A 543 0.36 13.78 1.33
C THR A 543 0.72 14.23 2.74
N TYR A 544 0.24 15.40 3.18
CA TYR A 544 0.52 15.89 4.53
C TYR A 544 -0.25 15.11 5.61
N ALA A 545 -1.46 14.66 5.33
CA ALA A 545 -2.24 13.83 6.23
C ALA A 545 -1.82 12.35 6.23
N LYS A 546 -0.93 11.93 5.32
CA LYS A 546 -0.55 10.52 5.08
C LYS A 546 -1.74 9.59 4.80
N SER A 547 -2.78 10.08 4.13
CA SER A 547 -3.98 9.30 3.79
C SER A 547 -3.83 8.52 2.49
N CYS A 548 -4.84 7.70 2.13
CA CYS A 548 -4.93 7.00 0.84
C CYS A 548 -4.81 7.94 -0.39
N LEU A 549 -5.22 9.21 -0.23
CA LEU A 549 -5.12 10.27 -1.24
C LEU A 549 -3.71 10.89 -1.41
N LYS A 550 -2.66 10.31 -0.83
CA LYS A 550 -1.29 10.81 -1.02
C LYS A 550 -0.86 10.73 -2.49
N LEU A 551 -0.11 11.73 -2.95
CA LEU A 551 0.22 11.92 -4.38
C LEU A 551 1.13 10.84 -4.96
N ASP A 552 1.93 10.21 -4.11
CA ASP A 552 2.85 9.11 -4.44
C ASP A 552 2.27 7.72 -4.12
N GLY A 553 1.00 7.66 -3.71
CA GLY A 553 0.30 6.44 -3.32
C GLY A 553 -0.25 5.62 -4.47
N ASN A 554 -1.14 4.68 -4.14
CA ASN A 554 -1.83 3.88 -5.15
C ASN A 554 -2.75 4.79 -5.99
N PRO A 555 -2.58 4.85 -7.32
CA PRO A 555 -3.36 5.72 -8.19
C PRO A 555 -4.87 5.42 -8.16
N GLU A 556 -5.28 4.19 -7.85
CA GLU A 556 -6.69 3.83 -7.72
C GLU A 556 -7.40 4.60 -6.60
N TYR A 557 -6.69 4.93 -5.53
CA TYR A 557 -7.22 5.76 -4.45
C TYR A 557 -6.93 7.25 -4.69
N SER A 558 -5.71 7.59 -5.10
CA SER A 558 -5.29 8.98 -5.23
C SER A 558 -5.99 9.74 -6.36
N LYS A 559 -6.61 9.05 -7.34
CA LYS A 559 -7.52 9.69 -8.31
C LYS A 559 -8.74 10.37 -7.67
N GLY A 560 -9.15 9.93 -6.47
CA GLY A 560 -10.20 10.58 -5.68
C GLY A 560 -9.88 12.02 -5.29
N LEU A 561 -8.59 12.38 -5.23
CA LEU A 561 -8.14 13.74 -5.00
C LEU A 561 -8.59 14.71 -6.12
N LEU A 562 -8.82 14.23 -7.33
CA LEU A 562 -9.33 15.05 -8.43
C LEU A 562 -10.69 15.67 -8.09
N GLY A 563 -11.54 14.95 -7.36
CA GLY A 563 -12.79 15.49 -6.83
C GLY A 563 -12.52 16.65 -5.88
N TYR A 564 -11.45 16.60 -5.09
CA TYR A 564 -11.12 17.67 -4.14
C TYR A 564 -10.58 18.87 -4.89
N LEU A 565 -9.82 18.68 -5.97
CA LEU A 565 -9.23 19.74 -6.79
C LEU A 565 -10.24 20.44 -7.70
N LEU A 566 -11.25 19.73 -8.20
CA LEU A 566 -12.17 20.23 -9.22
C LEU A 566 -13.58 20.55 -8.72
N ASN A 567 -14.03 19.96 -7.60
CA ASN A 567 -15.35 20.22 -7.03
C ASN A 567 -15.35 21.43 -6.09
N GLY A 568 -15.86 22.57 -6.54
CA GLY A 568 -15.99 23.77 -5.69
C GLY A 568 -16.89 23.60 -4.48
N GLY A 569 -17.77 22.60 -4.46
CA GLY A 569 -18.56 22.20 -3.29
C GLY A 569 -17.73 21.54 -2.18
N VAL A 570 -16.41 21.40 -2.34
CA VAL A 570 -15.49 20.83 -1.34
C VAL A 570 -14.59 21.91 -0.76
N ARG A 571 -14.47 21.96 0.57
CA ARG A 571 -13.52 22.80 1.31
C ARG A 571 -12.72 21.96 2.28
N LEU A 572 -11.53 22.43 2.65
CA LEU A 572 -10.76 21.84 3.73
C LEU A 572 -10.80 22.76 4.96
N LEU A 573 -11.10 22.18 6.11
CA LEU A 573 -10.74 22.80 7.38
C LEU A 573 -9.40 22.21 7.79
N VAL A 574 -8.38 23.06 7.90
CA VAL A 574 -7.00 22.64 8.17
C VAL A 574 -6.44 23.34 9.38
N ILE A 575 -5.62 22.61 10.13
CA ILE A 575 -4.74 23.17 11.15
C ILE A 575 -3.32 23.09 10.63
N LYS A 576 -2.68 24.25 10.46
CA LYS A 576 -1.30 24.35 9.98
C LYS A 576 -0.36 24.80 11.09
N ASN A 577 0.87 24.31 11.06
CA ASN A 577 1.96 24.81 11.92
C ASN A 577 2.56 26.12 11.36
N ALA A 578 3.59 26.65 12.04
CA ALA A 578 4.27 27.89 11.66
C ALA A 578 4.92 27.84 10.26
N GLU A 579 5.35 26.65 9.81
CA GLU A 579 5.88 26.44 8.45
C GLU A 579 4.78 26.31 7.39
N GLY A 580 3.50 26.40 7.78
CA GLY A 580 2.36 26.27 6.89
C GLY A 580 2.14 24.84 6.38
N LYS A 581 2.61 23.82 7.10
CA LYS A 581 2.31 22.40 6.84
C LYS A 581 1.04 21.99 7.57
N ILE A 582 0.17 21.23 6.90
CA ILE A 582 -1.06 20.69 7.48
C ILE A 582 -0.68 19.65 8.55
N LYS A 583 -1.20 19.83 9.77
CA LYS A 583 -1.05 18.91 10.91
C LYS A 583 -2.32 18.13 11.22
N ALA A 584 -3.46 18.75 10.96
CA ALA A 584 -4.75 18.09 10.95
C ALA A 584 -5.62 18.67 9.83
N ARG A 585 -6.51 17.85 9.27
CA ARG A 585 -7.53 18.30 8.31
C ARG A 585 -8.84 17.54 8.49
N THR A 586 -9.93 18.16 8.09
CA THR A 586 -11.18 17.48 7.73
C THR A 586 -11.69 18.09 6.43
N VAL A 587 -12.45 17.30 5.67
CA VAL A 587 -13.11 17.75 4.44
C VAL A 587 -14.54 18.13 4.80
N VAL A 588 -15.00 19.28 4.32
CA VAL A 588 -16.39 19.70 4.43
C VAL A 588 -16.96 19.88 3.02
N ARG A 589 -18.14 19.32 2.78
CA ARG A 589 -18.78 19.31 1.47
C ARG A 589 -20.18 19.88 1.52
N ILE A 590 -20.56 20.60 0.47
CA ILE A 590 -21.95 20.92 0.17
C ILE A 590 -22.55 19.77 -0.62
N LEU A 591 -23.55 19.12 -0.04
CA LEU A 591 -24.35 18.07 -0.66
C LEU A 591 -25.85 18.40 -0.47
N TYR A 592 -26.73 17.53 -0.96
CA TYR A 592 -28.18 17.77 -0.92
C TYR A 592 -28.93 16.58 -0.38
N ASP A 593 -29.96 16.83 0.42
CA ASP A 593 -30.91 15.78 0.76
C ASP A 593 -31.88 15.48 -0.41
N GLN A 594 -32.69 14.43 -0.26
CA GLN A 594 -33.69 14.05 -1.26
C GLN A 594 -34.74 15.14 -1.54
N LYS A 595 -34.90 16.11 -0.63
CA LYS A 595 -35.81 17.26 -0.74
C LYS A 595 -35.14 18.48 -1.37
N GLN A 596 -33.94 18.31 -1.95
CA GLN A 596 -33.16 19.38 -2.57
C GLN A 596 -32.70 20.46 -1.58
N LYS A 597 -32.64 20.16 -0.28
CA LYS A 597 -32.11 21.09 0.71
C LYS A 597 -30.58 20.92 0.80
N PRO A 598 -29.80 22.02 0.73
CA PRO A 598 -28.36 21.93 0.90
C PRO A 598 -28.00 21.59 2.35
N VAL A 599 -26.99 20.75 2.52
CA VAL A 599 -26.44 20.32 3.80
C VAL A 599 -24.91 20.40 3.75
N LEU A 600 -24.28 20.62 4.91
CA LEU A 600 -22.85 20.43 5.04
C LEU A 600 -22.56 19.03 5.56
N VAL A 601 -21.70 18.29 4.87
CA VAL A 601 -21.20 16.99 5.32
C VAL A 601 -19.73 17.13 5.68
N GLN A 602 -19.38 16.76 6.91
CA GLN A 602 -18.01 16.73 7.41
C GLN A 602 -17.49 15.29 7.43
N GLU A 603 -16.35 15.05 6.79
CA GLU A 603 -15.59 13.80 6.88
C GLU A 603 -14.80 13.68 8.18
N ASP A 604 -14.29 12.49 8.46
CA ASP A 604 -13.45 12.28 9.64
C ASP A 604 -12.20 13.16 9.64
N ALA A 605 -11.78 13.51 10.86
CA ALA A 605 -10.59 14.32 11.05
C ALA A 605 -9.34 13.46 10.92
N TYR A 606 -8.49 13.82 9.98
CA TYR A 606 -7.16 13.24 9.83
C TYR A 606 -6.16 14.06 10.62
N THR A 607 -5.58 13.46 11.67
CA THR A 607 -4.52 14.09 12.47
C THR A 607 -3.19 13.36 12.28
N SER A 608 -2.12 14.11 12.01
CA SER A 608 -0.77 13.52 11.84
C SER A 608 -0.11 13.06 13.16
N THR A 609 -0.74 13.36 14.30
CA THR A 609 -0.18 13.16 15.65
C THR A 609 -1.10 12.39 16.58
N GLY A 610 -2.30 11.98 16.15
CA GLY A 610 -3.32 11.38 17.02
C GLY A 610 -3.85 12.31 18.11
N TYR A 611 -3.59 13.63 18.00
CA TYR A 611 -3.88 14.59 19.06
C TYR A 611 -5.36 15.02 19.04
N GLU A 612 -6.17 14.41 19.90
CA GLU A 612 -7.63 14.66 20.05
C GLU A 612 -8.03 16.15 20.11
N PRO A 613 -7.28 17.06 20.76
CA PRO A 613 -7.67 18.47 20.79
C PRO A 613 -7.74 19.16 19.41
N LEU A 614 -7.05 18.64 18.39
CA LEU A 614 -7.14 19.19 17.02
C LEU A 614 -8.44 18.80 16.32
N GLU A 615 -8.94 17.59 16.58
CA GLU A 615 -10.20 17.12 16.01
C GLU A 615 -11.37 17.99 16.49
N LYS A 616 -11.42 18.25 17.80
CA LYS A 616 -12.45 19.13 18.38
C LYS A 616 -12.42 20.52 17.74
N LEU A 617 -11.24 21.11 17.55
CA LEU A 617 -11.11 22.42 16.89
C LEU A 617 -11.62 22.41 15.44
N LEU A 618 -11.40 21.32 14.70
CA LEU A 618 -11.92 21.15 13.35
C LEU A 618 -13.45 21.00 13.35
N GLN A 619 -14.00 20.25 14.32
CA GLN A 619 -15.44 20.11 14.51
C GLN A 619 -16.11 21.44 14.88
N ASP A 620 -15.55 22.19 15.82
CA ASP A 620 -16.06 23.52 16.21
C ASP A 620 -16.04 24.47 15.01
N ALA A 621 -15.00 24.39 14.17
CA ALA A 621 -14.89 25.17 12.95
C ALA A 621 -15.96 24.79 11.91
N ALA A 622 -16.25 23.50 11.74
CA ALA A 622 -17.29 23.00 10.86
C ALA A 622 -18.69 23.42 11.35
N LEU A 623 -18.95 23.33 12.65
CA LEU A 623 -20.20 23.80 13.27
C LEU A 623 -20.39 25.31 13.07
N ASN A 624 -19.35 26.11 13.30
CA ASN A 624 -19.42 27.54 13.06
C ASN A 624 -19.68 27.86 11.58
N LEU A 625 -19.04 27.13 10.64
CA LEU A 625 -19.32 27.29 9.21
C LEU A 625 -20.77 26.93 8.88
N ALA A 626 -21.30 25.85 9.43
CA ALA A 626 -22.69 25.44 9.26
C ALA A 626 -23.69 26.49 9.79
N LYS A 627 -23.43 27.06 10.99
CA LYS A 627 -24.20 28.18 11.54
C LYS A 627 -24.20 29.39 10.59
N GLN A 628 -23.04 29.77 10.07
CA GLN A 628 -22.89 30.92 9.16
C GLN A 628 -23.61 30.69 7.82
N MET A 629 -23.60 29.46 7.32
CA MET A 629 -24.23 29.07 6.06
C MET A 629 -25.74 28.81 6.18
N ASP A 630 -26.29 28.82 7.40
CA ASP A 630 -27.65 28.37 7.72
C ASP A 630 -27.96 26.98 7.13
N MET A 631 -27.06 26.03 7.39
CA MET A 631 -27.16 24.65 6.91
C MET A 631 -27.00 23.66 8.06
N PRO A 632 -27.67 22.49 8.02
CA PRO A 632 -27.35 21.42 8.96
C PRO A 632 -25.95 20.87 8.68
N LEU A 633 -25.21 20.58 9.76
CA LEU A 633 -23.95 19.83 9.69
C LEU A 633 -24.23 18.35 9.93
N LEU A 634 -23.79 17.50 9.02
CA LEU A 634 -23.94 16.05 9.07
C LEU A 634 -22.57 15.38 9.13
N ARG A 635 -22.50 14.25 9.83
CA ARG A 635 -21.31 13.40 9.98
C ARG A 635 -21.73 11.92 10.01
N GLU A 636 -20.75 11.01 9.97
CA GLU A 636 -21.02 9.58 10.19
C GLU A 636 -21.44 9.29 11.64
N THR A 637 -20.97 10.08 12.59
CA THR A 637 -21.35 10.00 14.01
C THR A 637 -21.94 11.34 14.46
N GLY A 638 -22.93 11.30 15.33
CA GLY A 638 -23.59 12.51 15.82
C GLY A 638 -24.76 12.20 16.76
N ASP A 639 -25.54 13.23 17.07
CA ASP A 639 -26.54 13.18 18.13
C ASP A 639 -27.89 12.61 17.64
N GLU A 640 -28.26 12.94 16.40
CA GLU A 640 -29.57 12.66 15.82
C GLU A 640 -29.39 12.05 14.43
N PRO A 641 -29.94 10.87 14.13
CA PRO A 641 -29.96 10.34 12.77
C PRO A 641 -30.66 11.30 11.80
N TYR A 642 -30.01 11.63 10.69
CA TYR A 642 -30.61 12.44 9.63
C TYR A 642 -31.54 11.57 8.78
N PRO A 643 -32.82 11.96 8.59
CA PRO A 643 -33.83 11.05 8.05
C PRO A 643 -33.73 10.80 6.55
N GLU A 644 -32.99 11.62 5.81
CA GLU A 644 -32.92 11.57 4.35
C GLU A 644 -31.54 11.08 3.87
N ASP A 645 -31.52 10.39 2.72
CA ASP A 645 -30.26 10.15 2.01
C ASP A 645 -29.66 11.47 1.51
N ILE A 646 -28.34 11.55 1.50
CA ILE A 646 -27.60 12.71 0.99
C ILE A 646 -26.96 12.37 -0.36
N ILE A 647 -27.04 13.27 -1.32
CA ILE A 647 -26.70 13.06 -2.72
C ILE A 647 -25.69 14.13 -3.16
N SER A 648 -24.63 13.71 -3.86
CA SER A 648 -23.79 14.60 -4.66
C SER A 648 -24.35 14.72 -6.07
N TYR A 649 -24.53 15.94 -6.56
CA TYR A 649 -24.86 16.19 -7.97
C TYR A 649 -23.65 16.12 -8.90
N GLY A 650 -22.49 15.76 -8.36
CA GLY A 650 -21.23 15.69 -9.07
C GLY A 650 -20.55 17.05 -9.22
N SER A 651 -19.47 17.02 -9.97
CA SER A 651 -18.64 18.18 -10.25
C SER A 651 -17.97 18.01 -11.61
N LEU A 652 -17.08 18.95 -11.92
CA LEU A 652 -16.20 18.83 -13.06
C LEU A 652 -15.23 17.62 -12.96
N GLY A 653 -14.98 17.12 -11.74
CA GLY A 653 -14.14 15.96 -11.53
C GLY A 653 -14.81 14.66 -11.99
N ALA A 654 -14.14 13.88 -12.84
CA ALA A 654 -14.63 12.56 -13.24
C ALA A 654 -14.71 11.55 -12.08
N TYR A 655 -13.96 11.82 -11.01
CA TYR A 655 -13.83 10.99 -9.82
C TYR A 655 -14.14 11.81 -8.58
N GLU A 656 -15.10 11.37 -7.78
CA GLU A 656 -15.30 11.87 -6.42
C GLU A 656 -15.09 10.74 -5.41
N TYR A 657 -14.54 11.09 -4.26
CA TYR A 657 -14.28 10.20 -3.15
C TYR A 657 -14.87 10.83 -1.89
N SER A 658 -15.52 10.01 -1.06
CA SER A 658 -15.98 10.37 0.28
C SER A 658 -15.47 9.30 1.23
N ASP A 659 -14.91 9.71 2.34
CA ASP A 659 -14.25 8.80 3.29
C ASP A 659 -15.19 8.21 4.36
N LEU A 660 -16.47 8.55 4.30
CA LEU A 660 -17.50 8.09 5.25
C LEU A 660 -17.86 6.61 4.98
N TYR A 661 -17.72 5.75 6.00
CA TYR A 661 -17.69 4.28 5.88
C TYR A 661 -19.00 3.64 5.40
N TYR A 662 -20.14 4.34 5.47
CA TYR A 662 -21.46 3.85 5.04
C TYR A 662 -21.88 4.22 3.61
N THR A 663 -20.96 4.75 2.79
CA THR A 663 -21.08 4.48 1.35
C THR A 663 -20.96 2.97 1.17
N GLN A 664 -21.67 2.35 0.24
CA GLN A 664 -21.48 0.93 -0.05
C GLN A 664 -20.04 0.73 -0.58
N MET A 665 -19.10 0.52 0.36
CA MET A 665 -17.65 0.65 0.23
C MET A 665 -17.20 2.04 -0.26
N GLY A 666 -15.99 2.47 0.09
CA GLY A 666 -15.37 3.73 -0.33
C GLY A 666 -15.07 3.76 -1.84
N GLU A 667 -16.09 3.59 -2.67
CA GLU A 667 -15.96 3.56 -4.12
C GLU A 667 -15.77 4.98 -4.63
N VAL A 668 -14.70 5.18 -5.38
CA VAL A 668 -14.54 6.36 -6.21
C VAL A 668 -15.67 6.37 -7.22
N SER A 669 -16.61 7.29 -7.06
CA SER A 669 -17.76 7.39 -7.96
C SER A 669 -17.30 7.87 -9.33
N LYS A 670 -17.67 7.11 -10.37
CA LYS A 670 -17.54 7.53 -11.77
C LYS A 670 -18.63 8.56 -12.06
N ASN A 671 -18.24 9.68 -12.67
CA ASN A 671 -19.08 10.87 -12.94
C ASN A 671 -19.38 11.73 -11.71
N GLY A 672 -18.65 11.53 -10.61
CA GLY A 672 -18.72 12.36 -9.41
C GLY A 672 -20.02 12.28 -8.60
N LYS A 673 -20.98 11.42 -8.96
CA LYS A 673 -22.27 11.33 -8.26
C LYS A 673 -22.28 10.17 -7.27
N PHE A 674 -22.46 10.45 -5.99
CA PHE A 674 -22.57 9.43 -4.96
C PHE A 674 -23.71 9.73 -4.00
N ARG A 675 -24.07 8.72 -3.19
CA ARG A 675 -25.13 8.79 -2.19
C ARG A 675 -24.59 8.34 -0.84
N LEU A 676 -24.82 9.14 0.19
CA LEU A 676 -24.51 8.82 1.59
C LEU A 676 -25.82 8.47 2.32
N LYS A 677 -25.73 7.51 3.25
CA LYS A 677 -26.85 7.06 4.08
C LYS A 677 -26.43 7.05 5.54
N ASN A 678 -27.41 7.02 6.44
CA ASN A 678 -27.19 6.87 7.88
C ASN A 678 -26.27 7.94 8.49
N LEU A 679 -26.30 9.16 7.96
CA LEU A 679 -25.58 10.26 8.57
C LEU A 679 -26.34 10.77 9.79
N PHE A 680 -25.62 11.42 10.68
CA PHE A 680 -26.16 12.03 11.88
C PHE A 680 -25.97 13.54 11.82
N LYS A 681 -27.01 14.26 12.22
CA LYS A 681 -26.95 15.69 12.46
C LYS A 681 -26.18 15.96 13.74
N VAL A 682 -25.20 16.86 13.65
CA VAL A 682 -24.47 17.37 14.80
C VAL A 682 -25.26 18.52 15.39
N GLN A 683 -25.59 18.46 16.68
CA GLN A 683 -26.33 19.53 17.33
C GLN A 683 -25.46 20.78 17.46
N ILE A 684 -26.02 21.89 16.97
CA ILE A 684 -25.54 23.21 17.29
C ILE A 684 -26.03 23.50 18.71
N GLU A 685 -25.13 23.44 19.70
CA GLU A 685 -25.49 23.94 21.04
C GLU A 685 -25.98 25.39 20.88
N PRO A 686 -27.17 25.74 21.42
CA PRO A 686 -27.59 27.13 21.49
C PRO A 686 -26.53 27.90 22.28
N ASP A 687 -26.07 29.03 21.76
CA ASP A 687 -25.03 29.83 22.41
C ASP A 687 -25.50 30.14 23.84
N LYS A 688 -24.83 29.57 24.85
CA LYS A 688 -25.17 29.74 26.29
C LYS A 688 -24.91 31.16 26.81
N THR A 689 -24.77 32.13 25.92
CA THR A 689 -24.22 33.47 26.16
C THR A 689 -24.94 34.57 25.38
N SER A 690 -26.24 34.41 25.10
CA SER A 690 -27.11 35.50 24.65
C SER A 690 -27.96 36.04 25.80
#